data_AF-A0A8U8C7H5-F1
#
_entry.id   AF-A0A8U8C7H5-F1
#
_cell.length_a   1.000
_cell.length_b   1.000
_cell.length_c   1.000
_cell.angle_alpha   90.00
_cell.angle_beta   90.00
_cell.angle_gamma   90.00
#
_symmetry.space_group_name_H-M   'P 1'
#
loop_
_entity.id
_entity.type
_entity.pdbx_description
1 polymer ?
#
loop_
_entity_poly.entity_id
_entity_poly.type
_entity_poly.pdbx_seq_one_letter_code
_entity_poly.pdbx_strand_id
1 'polypeptide(L)'
;TSMHSILLKKIERETWRESGVSLIATVTRLMERLLDYRDCMKMGEVDGKKIGCTVSLLNFYKTELNKEEMYIRYIHKLYDLHLKAQNFTEAAYTLLLYDELLEWSDRPLREFLNYPMQTEWQRKECLHLTIIQNFDRGKCWENGIILCRKIAEQYENYYDYRNLSKMRMMEASLYDKIMDQQRLEPEFFRVGFYGKKFPFFLRNKEFVCRGHDYERLEAFQQRMLNEFPHAIAMQHANQPDETIFQAEAQYLQIYAVTPIPENQEVLQRDGIPDNIKSFYKVNHIWRFRYDRPFHKGTKDKENEFKSLWVERTTLILVQSLPGISRWFEVEKREVVEMSPLENAIEVLENKNQQLRTLISQCQTRQMQNVNPLTMCLNGVIDAAVNGGVARYQEAFFVKEYILNHPEDGERITRLRELTLEQAQILEFGLAVHEKVVPQDMRPLHKKLVDQFFVMKSSLGIQDFSACVQASPVHFPNGSPRVCRNSIPVSMSPDAARVIPRPSPLSYPAVNRYSSSSLSSQASAEVSNITGQSESSDEVFNMQPSPSTSSLSSTHSASPNVTSSAPSSARASPLLSDKHKHSRENSCLSPRERPCSAIYPTPLETSQRMVFNHIGDGALPRSDSNLPGSDKGVCAIIHTISSGVSFLGAHIQLPGAVRELQQRHLFAQPM
;
A
#
# COMPACT_ATOMS: atom_id res chain seq x y z
N THR A 1 15.30 36.22 -28.35
CA THR A 1 15.54 36.75 -26.99
C THR A 1 14.41 36.28 -26.10
N SER A 2 14.71 35.51 -25.04
CA SER A 2 13.69 35.00 -24.12
C SER A 2 12.98 36.16 -23.42
N MET A 3 11.67 36.05 -23.15
CA MET A 3 10.89 37.05 -22.40
C MET A 3 11.62 37.46 -21.11
N HIS A 4 12.20 36.48 -20.41
CA HIS A 4 13.02 36.67 -19.23
C HIS A 4 14.14 37.71 -19.44
N SER A 5 14.89 37.58 -20.54
CA SER A 5 15.99 38.49 -20.89
C SER A 5 15.53 39.92 -21.22
N ILE A 6 14.32 40.07 -21.77
CA ILE A 6 13.74 41.37 -22.10
C ILE A 6 13.27 42.07 -20.82
N LEU A 7 12.60 41.34 -19.94
CA LEU A 7 12.08 41.87 -18.68
C LEU A 7 13.23 42.27 -17.74
N LEU A 8 14.28 41.45 -17.63
CA LEU A 8 15.45 41.78 -16.80
C LEU A 8 16.17 43.05 -17.27
N LYS A 9 16.34 43.23 -18.58
CA LYS A 9 16.94 44.45 -19.14
C LYS A 9 16.13 45.71 -18.85
N LYS A 10 14.79 45.60 -18.75
CA LYS A 10 13.92 46.76 -18.47
C LYS A 10 13.99 47.22 -17.02
N ILE A 11 14.26 46.30 -16.08
CA ILE A 11 14.28 46.62 -14.64
C ILE A 11 15.69 46.89 -14.11
N GLU A 12 16.71 46.75 -14.95
CA GLU A 12 18.13 46.84 -14.55
C GLU A 12 18.50 48.20 -13.96
N ARG A 13 17.79 49.27 -14.35
CA ARG A 13 18.00 50.65 -13.90
C ARG A 13 16.96 51.15 -12.89
N GLU A 14 16.05 50.29 -12.48
CA GLU A 14 14.91 50.65 -11.65
C GLU A 14 15.24 50.50 -10.14
N THR A 15 14.69 51.38 -9.31
CA THR A 15 14.90 51.36 -7.85
C THR A 15 14.30 50.13 -7.16
N TRP A 16 13.33 49.49 -7.81
CA TRP A 16 12.64 48.27 -7.36
C TRP A 16 13.20 47.00 -8.01
N ARG A 17 14.42 47.04 -8.56
CA ARG A 17 15.06 45.93 -9.30
C ARG A 17 14.99 44.60 -8.56
N GLU A 18 15.27 44.55 -7.26
CA GLU A 18 15.27 43.29 -6.50
C GLU A 18 13.89 42.62 -6.47
N SER A 19 12.84 43.40 -6.15
CA SER A 19 11.45 42.94 -6.22
C SER A 19 11.03 42.60 -7.65
N GLY A 20 11.51 43.37 -8.63
CA GLY A 20 11.28 43.12 -10.06
C GLY A 20 11.91 41.80 -10.53
N VAL A 21 13.14 41.49 -10.12
CA VAL A 21 13.83 40.23 -10.44
C VAL A 21 13.06 39.04 -9.87
N SER A 22 12.61 39.14 -8.61
CA SER A 22 11.79 38.11 -7.97
C SER A 22 10.46 37.89 -8.72
N LEU A 23 9.75 38.97 -9.08
CA LEU A 23 8.52 38.88 -9.86
C LEU A 23 8.75 38.25 -11.24
N ILE A 24 9.81 38.66 -11.95
CA ILE A 24 10.16 38.11 -13.26
C ILE A 24 10.48 36.62 -13.14
N ALA A 25 11.19 36.19 -12.11
CA ALA A 25 11.47 34.78 -11.86
C ALA A 25 10.18 33.98 -11.64
N THR A 26 9.27 34.47 -10.82
CA THR A 26 7.95 33.85 -10.58
C THR A 26 7.10 33.79 -11.85
N VAL A 27 7.02 34.87 -12.62
CA VAL A 27 6.28 34.92 -13.89
C VAL A 27 6.89 33.97 -14.93
N THR A 28 8.23 33.90 -15.01
CA THR A 28 8.92 32.99 -15.95
C THR A 28 8.55 31.54 -15.61
N ARG A 29 8.66 31.16 -14.34
CA ARG A 29 8.30 29.80 -13.87
C ARG A 29 6.81 29.49 -14.06
N LEU A 30 5.92 30.46 -13.82
CA LEU A 30 4.49 30.31 -14.11
C LEU A 30 4.26 30.03 -15.59
N MET A 31 4.88 30.83 -16.46
CA MET A 31 4.72 30.68 -17.91
C MET A 31 5.23 29.34 -18.41
N GLU A 32 6.37 28.87 -17.92
CA GLU A 32 6.89 27.54 -18.25
C GLU A 32 5.88 26.45 -17.87
N ARG A 33 5.33 26.48 -16.65
CA ARG A 33 4.32 25.51 -16.21
C ARG A 33 3.01 25.61 -16.99
N LEU A 34 2.57 26.82 -17.38
CA LEU A 34 1.37 27.01 -18.19
C LEU A 34 1.57 26.53 -19.63
N LEU A 35 2.77 26.70 -20.19
CA LEU A 35 3.11 26.17 -21.51
C LEU A 35 3.14 24.65 -21.50
N ASP A 36 3.79 24.05 -20.49
CA ASP A 36 3.76 22.61 -20.25
C ASP A 36 2.31 22.11 -20.14
N TYR A 37 1.50 22.76 -19.29
CA TYR A 37 0.08 22.43 -19.10
C TYR A 37 -0.72 22.50 -20.41
N ARG A 38 -0.55 23.56 -21.20
CA ARG A 38 -1.21 23.72 -22.50
C ARG A 38 -0.84 22.57 -23.44
N ASP A 39 0.43 22.17 -23.46
CA ASP A 39 0.90 21.11 -24.33
C ASP A 39 0.39 19.73 -23.88
N CYS A 40 0.32 19.46 -22.57
CA CYS A 40 -0.28 18.23 -22.02
C CYS A 40 -1.80 18.14 -22.27
N MET A 41 -2.49 19.28 -22.41
CA MET A 41 -3.95 19.35 -22.58
C MET A 41 -4.41 19.27 -24.05
N LYS A 42 -3.49 19.07 -25.00
CA LYS A 42 -3.84 18.86 -26.41
C LYS A 42 -4.65 17.56 -26.60
N MET A 43 -5.53 17.57 -27.60
CA MET A 43 -6.34 16.40 -27.94
C MET A 43 -5.44 15.23 -28.33
N GLY A 44 -5.71 14.04 -27.77
CA GLY A 44 -4.96 12.81 -28.03
C GLY A 44 -3.89 12.45 -27.00
N GLU A 45 -3.54 13.34 -26.06
CA GLU A 45 -2.59 13.01 -24.98
C GLU A 45 -3.20 12.13 -23.89
N VAL A 46 -2.34 11.29 -23.28
CA VAL A 46 -2.70 10.33 -22.23
C VAL A 46 -3.12 11.07 -20.95
N ASP A 47 -4.12 10.53 -20.23
CA ASP A 47 -4.67 11.16 -19.03
C ASP A 47 -3.63 11.28 -17.88
N GLY A 48 -2.59 10.44 -17.86
CA GLY A 48 -1.45 10.51 -16.93
C GLY A 48 -0.70 11.85 -16.98
N LYS A 49 -0.22 12.26 -18.16
CA LYS A 49 0.40 13.59 -18.37
C LYS A 49 -0.51 14.72 -17.91
N LYS A 50 -1.81 14.67 -18.24
CA LYS A 50 -2.77 15.73 -17.86
C LYS A 50 -2.88 15.86 -16.34
N ILE A 51 -2.96 14.75 -15.62
CA ILE A 51 -2.98 14.72 -14.16
C ILE A 51 -1.68 15.31 -13.60
N GLY A 52 -0.51 14.86 -14.07
CA GLY A 52 0.80 15.36 -13.63
C GLY A 52 0.98 16.88 -13.82
N CYS A 53 0.65 17.39 -15.02
CA CYS A 53 0.74 18.82 -15.34
C CYS A 53 -0.26 19.64 -14.49
N THR A 54 -1.45 19.08 -14.20
CA THR A 54 -2.46 19.72 -13.33
C THR A 54 -1.97 19.83 -11.88
N VAL A 55 -1.39 18.76 -11.32
CA VAL A 55 -0.83 18.76 -9.95
C VAL A 55 0.32 19.76 -9.82
N SER A 56 1.21 19.83 -10.81
CA SER A 56 2.32 20.79 -10.83
C SER A 56 1.84 22.26 -10.79
N LEU A 57 0.78 22.54 -11.55
CA LEU A 57 0.17 23.87 -11.61
C LEU A 57 -0.64 24.19 -10.34
N LEU A 58 -1.35 23.20 -9.80
CA LEU A 58 -2.08 23.30 -8.53
C LEU A 58 -1.14 23.68 -7.38
N ASN A 59 0.01 23.02 -7.27
CA ASN A 59 1.03 23.32 -6.26
C ASN A 59 1.56 24.76 -6.42
N PHE A 60 1.77 25.23 -7.66
CA PHE A 60 2.20 26.61 -7.92
C PHE A 60 1.20 27.66 -7.40
N TYR A 61 -0.10 27.45 -7.65
CA TYR A 61 -1.14 28.37 -7.20
C TYR A 61 -1.28 28.42 -5.69
N LYS A 62 -1.03 27.31 -4.99
CA LYS A 62 -1.02 27.23 -3.52
C LYS A 62 0.20 27.93 -2.93
N THR A 63 1.40 27.54 -3.34
CA THR A 63 2.64 27.91 -2.63
C THR A 63 3.24 29.23 -3.09
N GLU A 64 3.11 29.59 -4.37
CA GLU A 64 3.87 30.72 -4.94
C GLU A 64 3.00 31.95 -5.25
N LEU A 65 1.74 31.75 -5.66
CA LEU A 65 0.84 32.85 -6.02
C LEU A 65 -0.22 33.18 -4.98
N ASN A 66 -0.52 32.25 -4.08
CA ASN A 66 -1.60 32.32 -3.09
C ASN A 66 -2.94 32.79 -3.71
N LYS A 67 -3.33 32.18 -4.84
CA LYS A 67 -4.57 32.50 -5.58
C LYS A 67 -5.63 31.44 -5.32
N GLU A 68 -6.35 31.58 -4.21
CA GLU A 68 -7.30 30.59 -3.71
C GLU A 68 -8.38 30.19 -4.72
N GLU A 69 -9.05 31.14 -5.39
CA GLU A 69 -10.08 30.80 -6.38
C GLU A 69 -9.54 29.94 -7.52
N MET A 70 -8.34 30.24 -8.01
CA MET A 70 -7.70 29.44 -9.06
C MET A 70 -7.31 28.07 -8.52
N TYR A 71 -6.78 28.01 -7.30
CA TYR A 71 -6.48 26.76 -6.62
C TYR A 71 -7.72 25.85 -6.53
N ILE A 72 -8.87 26.37 -6.08
CA ILE A 72 -10.13 25.61 -6.00
C ILE A 72 -10.60 25.17 -7.40
N ARG A 73 -10.51 26.02 -8.43
CA ARG A 73 -10.83 25.63 -9.83
C ARG A 73 -9.98 24.45 -10.30
N TYR A 74 -8.68 24.44 -9.98
CA TYR A 74 -7.78 23.35 -10.36
C TYR A 74 -7.97 22.10 -9.50
N ILE A 75 -8.42 22.22 -8.24
CA ILE A 75 -8.86 21.06 -7.44
C ILE A 75 -9.99 20.33 -8.17
N HIS A 76 -11.05 21.05 -8.57
CA HIS A 76 -12.18 20.42 -9.27
C HIS A 76 -11.78 19.84 -10.63
N LYS A 77 -10.93 20.54 -11.37
CA LYS A 77 -10.42 20.01 -12.64
C LYS A 77 -9.60 18.72 -12.45
N LEU A 78 -8.78 18.66 -11.40
CA LEU A 78 -8.02 17.45 -11.07
C LEU A 78 -8.95 16.32 -10.61
N TYR A 79 -9.97 16.64 -9.82
CA TYR A 79 -10.99 15.69 -9.38
C TYR A 79 -11.70 15.04 -10.58
N ASP A 80 -12.14 15.84 -11.56
CA ASP A 80 -12.81 15.33 -12.77
C ASP A 80 -11.89 14.42 -13.60
N LEU A 81 -10.59 14.76 -13.69
CA LEU A 81 -9.60 13.91 -14.36
C LEU A 81 -9.42 12.57 -13.64
N HIS A 82 -9.38 12.56 -12.31
CA HIS A 82 -9.28 11.33 -11.53
C HIS A 82 -10.53 10.47 -11.66
N LEU A 83 -11.72 11.06 -11.65
CA LEU A 83 -12.96 10.32 -11.89
C LEU A 83 -13.00 9.67 -13.27
N LYS A 84 -12.58 10.41 -14.31
CA LYS A 84 -12.48 9.89 -15.68
C LYS A 84 -11.50 8.73 -15.77
N ALA A 85 -10.37 8.81 -15.05
CA ALA A 85 -9.36 7.77 -14.97
C ALA A 85 -9.69 6.65 -13.97
N GLN A 86 -10.85 6.70 -13.29
CA GLN A 86 -11.26 5.77 -12.22
C GLN A 86 -10.30 5.69 -11.02
N ASN A 87 -9.54 6.75 -10.78
CA ASN A 87 -8.66 6.91 -9.62
C ASN A 87 -9.46 7.47 -8.42
N PHE A 88 -10.38 6.68 -7.86
CA PHE A 88 -11.30 7.16 -6.81
C PHE A 88 -10.59 7.58 -5.52
N THR A 89 -9.50 6.89 -5.16
CA THR A 89 -8.70 7.24 -3.99
C THR A 89 -8.06 8.62 -4.15
N GLU A 90 -7.41 8.87 -5.28
CA GLU A 90 -6.78 10.15 -5.58
C GLU A 90 -7.82 11.27 -5.75
N ALA A 91 -9.01 10.95 -6.29
CA ALA A 91 -10.15 11.87 -6.35
C ALA A 91 -10.60 12.30 -4.94
N ALA A 92 -10.69 11.36 -4.00
CA ALA A 92 -11.02 11.65 -2.60
C ALA A 92 -9.96 12.56 -1.95
N TYR A 93 -8.67 12.24 -2.09
CA TYR A 93 -7.58 13.10 -1.59
C TYR A 93 -7.57 14.48 -2.24
N THR A 94 -7.94 14.58 -3.52
CA THR A 94 -8.03 15.85 -4.21
C THR A 94 -9.11 16.75 -3.60
N LEU A 95 -10.29 16.21 -3.29
CA LEU A 95 -11.36 16.99 -2.64
C LEU A 95 -11.04 17.33 -1.18
N LEU A 96 -10.23 16.52 -0.48
CA LEU A 96 -9.73 16.87 0.85
C LEU A 96 -8.92 18.18 0.85
N LEU A 97 -8.26 18.53 -0.27
CA LEU A 97 -7.62 19.84 -0.39
C LEU A 97 -8.60 21.01 -0.31
N TYR A 98 -9.83 20.84 -0.82
CA TYR A 98 -10.85 21.87 -0.72
C TYR A 98 -11.52 21.85 0.66
N ASP A 99 -11.71 20.66 1.23
CA ASP A 99 -12.16 20.51 2.61
C ASP A 99 -11.30 21.30 3.60
N GLU A 100 -9.97 21.31 3.43
CA GLU A 100 -9.02 22.07 4.25
C GLU A 100 -9.25 23.59 4.24
N LEU A 101 -9.89 24.13 3.21
CA LEU A 101 -10.16 25.57 3.07
C LEU A 101 -11.50 25.99 3.72
N LEU A 102 -12.34 25.02 4.08
CA LEU A 102 -13.67 25.26 4.63
C LEU A 102 -13.70 25.05 6.14
N GLU A 103 -14.54 25.80 6.83
CA GLU A 103 -14.80 25.61 8.26
C GLU A 103 -16.21 25.05 8.48
N TRP A 104 -16.44 24.38 9.60
CA TRP A 104 -17.79 24.00 10.05
C TRP A 104 -18.52 25.24 10.59
N SER A 105 -18.88 26.16 9.69
CA SER A 105 -19.45 27.46 10.02
C SER A 105 -20.67 27.80 9.17
N ASP A 106 -21.54 28.66 9.70
CA ASP A 106 -22.70 29.19 8.97
C ASP A 106 -22.33 30.36 8.04
N ARG A 107 -21.03 30.59 7.77
CA ARG A 107 -20.57 31.66 6.88
C ARG A 107 -21.19 31.45 5.48
N PRO A 108 -21.87 32.45 4.90
CA PRO A 108 -22.47 32.31 3.58
C PRO A 108 -21.39 32.33 2.50
N LEU A 109 -21.40 31.31 1.64
CA LEU A 109 -20.58 31.24 0.44
C LEU A 109 -21.40 31.68 -0.77
N ARG A 110 -20.78 32.47 -1.63
CA ARG A 110 -21.35 32.84 -2.92
C ARG A 110 -21.41 31.63 -3.86
N GLU A 111 -22.21 31.78 -4.90
CA GLU A 111 -22.18 30.85 -6.04
C GLU A 111 -20.76 30.79 -6.62
N PHE A 112 -20.25 29.58 -6.78
CA PHE A 112 -18.90 29.34 -7.29
C PHE A 112 -18.82 27.98 -7.95
N LEU A 113 -18.29 27.92 -9.18
CA LEU A 113 -18.30 26.72 -10.02
C LEU A 113 -19.73 26.18 -10.16
N ASN A 114 -19.95 24.94 -9.75
CA ASN A 114 -21.25 24.26 -9.78
C ASN A 114 -21.98 24.32 -8.43
N TYR A 115 -21.41 25.01 -7.44
CA TYR A 115 -22.03 25.13 -6.12
C TYR A 115 -22.98 26.33 -6.07
N PRO A 116 -24.23 26.14 -5.60
CA PRO A 116 -25.13 27.25 -5.34
C PRO A 116 -24.64 28.07 -4.14
N MET A 117 -25.34 29.19 -3.89
CA MET A 117 -25.19 29.96 -2.66
C MET A 117 -25.66 29.10 -1.47
N GLN A 118 -24.77 28.86 -0.51
CA GLN A 118 -24.99 27.96 0.63
C GLN A 118 -24.00 28.30 1.76
N THR A 119 -24.18 27.74 2.95
CA THR A 119 -23.19 27.93 4.03
C THR A 119 -21.94 27.08 3.81
N GLU A 120 -20.83 27.44 4.47
CA GLU A 120 -19.64 26.59 4.48
C GLU A 120 -19.94 25.21 5.04
N TRP A 121 -20.71 25.16 6.12
CA TRP A 121 -21.13 23.92 6.74
C TRP A 121 -21.80 22.98 5.73
N GLN A 122 -22.78 23.48 4.97
CA GLN A 122 -23.49 22.71 3.93
C GLN A 122 -22.54 22.27 2.80
N ARG A 123 -21.59 23.12 2.41
CA ARG A 123 -20.60 22.77 1.39
C ARG A 123 -19.66 21.66 1.87
N LYS A 124 -19.17 21.78 3.10
CA LYS A 124 -18.23 20.87 3.73
C LYS A 124 -18.88 19.50 3.98
N GLU A 125 -20.14 19.48 4.43
CA GLU A 125 -20.93 18.26 4.56
C GLU A 125 -21.04 17.52 3.21
N CYS A 126 -21.48 18.21 2.15
CA CYS A 126 -21.63 17.62 0.82
C CYS A 126 -20.29 17.07 0.28
N LEU A 127 -19.19 17.81 0.49
CA LEU A 127 -17.84 17.36 0.13
C LEU A 127 -17.45 16.09 0.89
N HIS A 128 -17.63 16.06 2.21
CA HIS A 128 -17.30 14.90 3.03
C HIS A 128 -18.07 13.65 2.61
N LEU A 129 -19.38 13.77 2.35
CA LEU A 129 -20.19 12.67 1.84
C LEU A 129 -19.67 12.15 0.49
N THR A 130 -19.27 13.06 -0.41
CA THR A 130 -18.67 12.71 -1.71
C THR A 130 -17.30 12.03 -1.54
N ILE A 131 -16.48 12.51 -0.61
CA ILE A 131 -15.17 11.93 -0.30
C ILE A 131 -15.32 10.52 0.28
N ILE A 132 -16.26 10.28 1.20
CA ILE A 132 -16.56 8.94 1.75
C ILE A 132 -16.93 7.97 0.62
N GLN A 133 -17.80 8.38 -0.31
CA GLN A 133 -18.18 7.55 -1.46
C GLN A 133 -16.98 7.21 -2.35
N ASN A 134 -16.08 8.17 -2.60
CA ASN A 134 -14.87 7.93 -3.37
C ASN A 134 -13.89 7.00 -2.64
N PHE A 135 -13.71 7.14 -1.33
CA PHE A 135 -12.91 6.21 -0.54
C PHE A 135 -13.49 4.80 -0.51
N ASP A 136 -14.83 4.67 -0.48
CA ASP A 136 -15.49 3.37 -0.56
C ASP A 136 -15.21 2.70 -1.92
N ARG A 137 -15.39 3.43 -3.02
CA ARG A 137 -15.07 2.93 -4.38
C ARG A 137 -13.59 2.63 -4.57
N GLY A 138 -12.72 3.42 -3.96
CA GLY A 138 -11.26 3.24 -3.95
C GLY A 138 -10.76 2.21 -2.93
N LYS A 139 -11.65 1.56 -2.18
CA LYS A 139 -11.34 0.56 -1.14
C LYS A 139 -10.39 1.05 -0.04
N CYS A 140 -10.38 2.37 0.22
CA CYS A 140 -9.64 3.01 1.30
C CYS A 140 -10.58 3.25 2.51
N TRP A 141 -11.21 2.16 2.97
CA TRP A 141 -12.29 2.20 3.95
C TRP A 141 -11.87 2.79 5.30
N GLU A 142 -10.61 2.61 5.71
CA GLU A 142 -10.05 3.19 6.94
C GLU A 142 -10.14 4.73 6.93
N ASN A 143 -9.81 5.35 5.79
CA ASN A 143 -9.92 6.80 5.61
C ASN A 143 -11.40 7.23 5.57
N GLY A 144 -12.27 6.42 4.95
CA GLY A 144 -13.71 6.64 4.95
C GLY A 144 -14.30 6.64 6.36
N ILE A 145 -13.94 5.68 7.20
CA ILE A 145 -14.39 5.56 8.60
C ILE A 145 -14.00 6.79 9.41
N ILE A 146 -12.77 7.28 9.26
CA ILE A 146 -12.31 8.52 9.91
C ILE A 146 -13.25 9.68 9.56
N LEU A 147 -13.64 9.80 8.29
CA LEU A 147 -14.50 10.89 7.84
C LEU A 147 -15.96 10.71 8.27
N CYS A 148 -16.47 9.47 8.27
CA CYS A 148 -17.78 9.14 8.83
C CYS A 148 -17.90 9.61 10.29
N ARG A 149 -16.85 9.39 11.09
CA ARG A 149 -16.82 9.84 12.50
C ARG A 149 -16.86 11.36 12.64
N LYS A 150 -16.11 12.08 11.81
CA LYS A 150 -16.10 13.54 11.80
C LYS A 150 -17.48 14.11 11.48
N ILE A 151 -18.16 13.59 10.45
CA ILE A 151 -19.54 13.98 10.12
C ILE A 151 -20.48 13.61 11.28
N ALA A 152 -20.37 12.40 11.82
CA ALA A 152 -21.25 11.93 12.89
C ALA A 152 -21.20 12.86 14.11
N GLU A 153 -20.01 13.31 14.49
CA GLU A 153 -19.84 14.31 15.56
C GLU A 153 -20.57 15.63 15.24
N GLN A 154 -20.52 16.10 13.98
CA GLN A 154 -21.28 17.29 13.58
C GLN A 154 -22.80 17.06 13.69
N TYR A 155 -23.33 15.93 13.20
CA TYR A 155 -24.75 15.64 13.33
C TYR A 155 -25.21 15.50 14.78
N GLU A 156 -24.37 14.95 15.66
CA GLU A 156 -24.65 14.88 17.09
C GLU A 156 -24.72 16.26 17.73
N ASN A 157 -23.76 17.15 17.42
CA ASN A 157 -23.74 18.52 17.92
C ASN A 157 -24.94 19.36 17.47
N TYR A 158 -25.46 19.10 16.27
CA TYR A 158 -26.66 19.73 15.72
C TYR A 158 -27.96 18.97 16.04
N TYR A 159 -27.88 17.88 16.81
CA TYR A 159 -29.00 17.01 17.17
C TYR A 159 -29.76 16.40 15.98
N ASP A 160 -29.10 16.25 14.82
CA ASP A 160 -29.64 15.56 13.64
C ASP A 160 -29.43 14.04 13.75
N TYR A 161 -30.22 13.42 14.62
CA TYR A 161 -30.10 11.99 14.89
C TYR A 161 -30.48 11.09 13.71
N ARG A 162 -31.24 11.60 12.74
CA ARG A 162 -31.62 10.84 11.55
C ARG A 162 -30.41 10.66 10.64
N ASN A 163 -29.64 11.72 10.39
CA ASN A 163 -28.43 11.60 9.58
C ASN A 163 -27.27 10.99 10.37
N LEU A 164 -27.19 11.23 11.69
CA LEU A 164 -26.26 10.50 12.57
C LEU A 164 -26.42 8.98 12.45
N SER A 165 -27.66 8.48 12.54
CA SER A 165 -27.95 7.05 12.42
C SER A 165 -27.45 6.47 11.09
N LYS A 166 -27.71 7.16 9.97
CA LYS A 166 -27.19 6.76 8.65
C LYS A 166 -25.67 6.74 8.61
N MET A 167 -25.00 7.71 9.23
CA MET A 167 -23.54 7.74 9.27
C MET A 167 -22.95 6.59 10.07
N ARG A 168 -23.56 6.22 11.20
CA ARG A 168 -23.13 5.05 11.98
C ARG A 168 -23.35 3.74 11.23
N MET A 169 -24.43 3.62 10.45
CA MET A 169 -24.63 2.47 9.56
C MET A 169 -23.56 2.41 8.45
N MET A 170 -23.19 3.55 7.87
CA MET A 170 -22.11 3.63 6.88
C MET A 170 -20.77 3.21 7.52
N GLU A 171 -20.45 3.73 8.71
CA GLU A 171 -19.25 3.35 9.47
C GLU A 171 -19.19 1.83 9.71
N ALA A 172 -20.29 1.22 10.18
CA ALA A 172 -20.37 -0.23 10.38
C ALA A 172 -20.15 -1.01 9.08
N SER A 173 -20.78 -0.60 7.98
CA SER A 173 -20.61 -1.27 6.68
C SER A 173 -19.16 -1.21 6.17
N LEU A 174 -18.44 -0.13 6.43
CA LEU A 174 -17.01 -0.02 6.07
C LEU A 174 -16.14 -0.97 6.90
N TYR A 175 -16.49 -1.20 8.17
CA TYR A 175 -15.82 -2.21 9.00
C TYR A 175 -16.03 -3.63 8.46
N ASP A 176 -17.27 -3.98 8.10
CA ASP A 176 -17.58 -5.27 7.51
C ASP A 176 -16.79 -5.48 6.21
N LYS A 177 -16.69 -4.45 5.37
CA LYS A 177 -15.88 -4.51 4.14
C LYS A 177 -14.40 -4.77 4.40
N ILE A 178 -13.79 -4.13 5.42
CA ILE A 178 -12.40 -4.39 5.80
C ILE A 178 -12.20 -5.87 6.18
N MET A 179 -13.19 -6.45 6.86
CA MET A 179 -13.11 -7.83 7.33
C MET A 179 -13.33 -8.85 6.21
N ASP A 180 -14.35 -8.63 5.39
CA ASP A 180 -14.89 -9.65 4.51
C ASP A 180 -14.37 -9.56 3.06
N GLN A 181 -13.96 -8.37 2.62
CA GLN A 181 -13.54 -8.15 1.23
C GLN A 181 -12.02 -8.15 1.08
N GLN A 182 -11.54 -8.96 0.13
CA GLN A 182 -10.12 -9.01 -0.19
C GLN A 182 -9.66 -7.76 -0.95
N ARG A 183 -8.55 -7.17 -0.49
CA ARG A 183 -7.85 -6.08 -1.17
C ARG A 183 -6.61 -6.61 -1.88
N LEU A 184 -6.34 -6.06 -3.06
CA LEU A 184 -5.12 -6.32 -3.79
C LEU A 184 -4.01 -5.45 -3.21
N GLU A 185 -2.85 -6.04 -3.00
CA GLU A 185 -1.67 -5.30 -2.61
C GLU A 185 -1.05 -4.65 -3.86
N PRO A 186 -0.88 -3.32 -3.89
CA PRO A 186 -0.31 -2.63 -5.03
C PRO A 186 1.21 -2.84 -5.10
N GLU A 187 1.75 -2.90 -6.31
CA GLU A 187 3.19 -2.77 -6.52
C GLU A 187 3.59 -1.29 -6.63
N PHE A 188 4.84 -0.99 -6.30
CA PHE A 188 5.40 0.36 -6.40
C PHE A 188 6.59 0.35 -7.34
N PHE A 189 6.64 1.37 -8.21
CA PHE A 189 7.64 1.50 -9.25
C PHE A 189 8.34 2.83 -9.15
N ARG A 190 9.66 2.81 -9.07
CA ARG A 190 10.46 4.02 -9.22
C ARG A 190 10.63 4.30 -10.71
N VAL A 191 10.44 5.55 -11.13
CA VAL A 191 10.73 6.05 -12.47
C VAL A 191 11.66 7.26 -12.42
N GLY A 192 12.80 7.18 -13.10
CA GLY A 192 13.70 8.31 -13.35
C GLY A 192 13.53 8.82 -14.78
N PHE A 193 13.37 10.13 -14.93
CA PHE A 193 13.23 10.82 -16.22
C PHE A 193 14.48 11.65 -16.49
N TYR A 194 15.36 11.22 -17.39
CA TYR A 194 16.64 11.88 -17.60
C TYR A 194 16.84 12.39 -19.03
N GLY A 195 17.57 13.50 -19.16
CA GLY A 195 17.85 14.17 -20.42
C GLY A 195 16.96 15.38 -20.68
N LYS A 196 17.45 16.30 -21.51
CA LYS A 196 16.87 17.65 -21.67
C LYS A 196 15.54 17.68 -22.41
N LYS A 197 15.17 16.62 -23.12
CA LYS A 197 13.93 16.57 -23.90
C LYS A 197 12.68 16.27 -23.07
N PHE A 198 12.80 15.96 -21.78
CA PHE A 198 11.63 15.89 -20.90
C PHE A 198 11.10 17.30 -20.54
N PRO A 199 9.77 17.43 -20.31
CA PRO A 199 9.19 18.63 -19.71
C PRO A 199 9.87 19.01 -18.40
N PHE A 200 9.86 20.30 -18.03
CA PHE A 200 10.65 20.78 -16.89
C PHE A 200 10.29 20.08 -15.58
N PHE A 201 9.01 19.78 -15.37
CA PHE A 201 8.54 19.10 -14.16
C PHE A 201 8.95 17.63 -14.05
N LEU A 202 9.44 17.00 -15.13
CA LEU A 202 9.98 15.63 -15.14
C LEU A 202 11.49 15.60 -15.32
N ARG A 203 12.06 16.57 -16.02
CA ARG A 203 13.46 16.57 -16.44
C ARG A 203 14.41 16.38 -15.26
N ASN A 204 15.23 15.33 -15.35
CA ASN A 204 16.24 14.94 -14.38
C ASN A 204 15.69 14.76 -12.97
N LYS A 205 14.44 14.31 -12.87
CA LYS A 205 13.74 14.02 -11.61
C LYS A 205 13.35 12.56 -11.53
N GLU A 206 13.10 12.12 -10.30
CA GLU A 206 12.74 10.75 -9.98
C GLU A 206 11.44 10.73 -9.21
N PHE A 207 10.62 9.72 -9.47
CA PHE A 207 9.31 9.56 -8.87
C PHE A 207 9.13 8.12 -8.40
N VAL A 208 8.32 7.91 -7.37
CA VAL A 208 7.76 6.59 -7.07
C VAL A 208 6.28 6.61 -7.38
N CYS A 209 5.82 5.62 -8.11
CA CYS A 209 4.46 5.45 -8.58
C CYS A 209 3.81 4.22 -7.94
N ARG A 210 2.59 4.38 -7.46
CA ARG A 210 1.70 3.31 -7.03
C ARG A 210 1.04 2.68 -8.25
N GLY A 211 1.39 1.43 -8.52
CA GLY A 211 0.87 0.62 -9.62
C GLY A 211 -0.65 0.48 -9.58
N HIS A 212 -1.24 0.22 -10.75
CA HIS A 212 -2.64 -0.14 -10.89
C HIS A 212 -2.90 -1.56 -10.37
N ASP A 213 -4.17 -1.90 -10.17
CA ASP A 213 -4.54 -3.26 -9.75
C ASP A 213 -3.99 -4.28 -10.75
N TYR A 214 -3.29 -5.31 -10.24
CA TYR A 214 -2.60 -6.34 -11.01
C TYR A 214 -1.46 -5.86 -11.93
N GLU A 215 -1.04 -4.60 -11.83
CA GLU A 215 0.05 -4.08 -12.65
C GLU A 215 1.41 -4.58 -12.16
N ARG A 216 2.15 -5.24 -13.06
CA ARG A 216 3.53 -5.70 -12.83
C ARG A 216 4.53 -4.77 -13.49
N LEU A 217 5.81 -4.92 -13.14
CA LEU A 217 6.91 -4.10 -13.65
C LEU A 217 6.94 -4.00 -15.18
N GLU A 218 6.79 -5.12 -15.90
CA GLU A 218 6.86 -5.12 -17.36
C GLU A 218 5.68 -4.35 -17.98
N ALA A 219 4.47 -4.55 -17.46
CA ALA A 219 3.27 -3.85 -17.90
C ALA A 219 3.40 -2.34 -17.65
N PHE A 220 3.88 -1.96 -16.47
CA PHE A 220 4.16 -0.58 -16.10
C PHE A 220 5.21 0.05 -17.04
N GLN A 221 6.32 -0.64 -17.31
CA GLN A 221 7.36 -0.17 -18.22
C GLN A 221 6.82 0.04 -19.64
N GLN A 222 6.03 -0.89 -20.16
CA GLN A 222 5.39 -0.74 -21.47
C GLN A 222 4.43 0.46 -21.50
N ARG A 223 3.62 0.65 -20.45
CA ARG A 223 2.73 1.81 -20.33
C ARG A 223 3.51 3.13 -20.34
N MET A 224 4.62 3.21 -19.60
CA MET A 224 5.46 4.40 -19.58
C MET A 224 6.13 4.67 -20.94
N LEU A 225 6.58 3.64 -21.65
CA LEU A 225 7.15 3.79 -22.99
C LEU A 225 6.10 4.19 -24.03
N ASN A 226 4.85 3.72 -23.89
CA ASN A 226 3.74 4.18 -24.72
C ASN A 226 3.40 5.67 -24.46
N GLU A 227 3.51 6.12 -23.21
CA GLU A 227 3.29 7.52 -22.84
C GLU A 227 4.43 8.44 -23.33
N PHE A 228 5.66 7.91 -23.37
CA PHE A 228 6.87 8.61 -23.84
C PHE A 228 7.56 7.82 -24.96
N PRO A 229 7.02 7.83 -26.20
CA PRO A 229 7.47 6.96 -27.30
C PRO A 229 8.89 7.28 -27.80
N HIS A 230 9.43 8.45 -27.47
CA HIS A 230 10.80 8.85 -27.80
C HIS A 230 11.81 8.53 -26.69
N ALA A 231 11.37 7.92 -25.58
CA ALA A 231 12.22 7.58 -24.47
C ALA A 231 12.95 6.25 -24.69
N ILE A 232 14.22 6.23 -24.31
CA ILE A 232 15.08 5.05 -24.34
C ILE A 232 15.05 4.41 -22.95
N ALA A 233 14.65 3.14 -22.87
CA ALA A 233 14.67 2.39 -21.63
C ALA A 233 16.11 2.04 -21.22
N MET A 234 16.50 2.49 -20.03
CA MET A 234 17.76 2.12 -19.40
C MET A 234 17.68 0.71 -18.85
N GLN A 235 18.69 -0.13 -19.14
CA GLN A 235 18.69 -1.54 -18.78
C GLN A 235 19.17 -1.81 -17.35
N HIS A 236 20.01 -0.94 -16.82
CA HIS A 236 20.63 -1.03 -15.51
C HIS A 236 20.08 0.04 -14.55
N ALA A 237 19.97 -0.34 -13.27
CA ALA A 237 19.52 0.52 -12.17
C ALA A 237 20.63 1.42 -11.59
N ASN A 238 21.78 1.50 -12.25
CA ASN A 238 22.90 2.35 -11.83
C ASN A 238 22.50 3.83 -11.90
N GLN A 239 23.08 4.67 -11.04
CA GLN A 239 22.87 6.11 -11.14
C GLN A 239 23.33 6.61 -12.52
N PRO A 240 22.52 7.44 -13.22
CA PRO A 240 22.96 8.06 -14.46
C PRO A 240 24.13 8.99 -14.20
N ASP A 241 25.00 9.10 -15.19
CA ASP A 241 26.12 10.03 -15.20
C ASP A 241 25.73 11.39 -15.80
N GLU A 242 26.62 12.37 -15.69
CA GLU A 242 26.41 13.73 -16.23
C GLU A 242 26.11 13.73 -17.73
N THR A 243 26.64 12.77 -18.48
CA THR A 243 26.38 12.67 -19.93
C THR A 243 24.90 12.40 -20.22
N ILE A 244 24.26 11.50 -19.46
CA ILE A 244 22.82 11.23 -19.58
C ILE A 244 22.00 12.44 -19.16
N PHE A 245 22.35 13.12 -18.07
CA PHE A 245 21.64 14.31 -17.61
C PHE A 245 21.66 15.47 -18.62
N GLN A 246 22.76 15.61 -19.37
CA GLN A 246 22.96 16.68 -20.36
C GLN A 246 22.54 16.32 -21.78
N ALA A 247 22.20 15.05 -22.03
CA ALA A 247 21.85 14.56 -23.36
C ALA A 247 20.59 15.23 -23.92
N GLU A 248 20.60 15.49 -25.24
CA GLU A 248 19.45 15.95 -26.03
C GLU A 248 18.53 14.78 -26.41
N ALA A 249 18.22 13.91 -25.44
CA ALA A 249 17.41 12.71 -25.56
C ALA A 249 16.51 12.54 -24.33
N GLN A 250 15.68 11.49 -24.35
CA GLN A 250 14.82 11.08 -23.24
C GLN A 250 15.27 9.67 -22.80
N TYR A 251 15.65 9.52 -21.53
CA TYR A 251 15.98 8.23 -20.93
C TYR A 251 15.04 7.92 -19.77
N LEU A 252 14.47 6.72 -19.77
CA LEU A 252 13.63 6.23 -18.68
C LEU A 252 14.34 5.10 -17.94
N GLN A 253 14.42 5.23 -16.62
CA GLN A 253 14.93 4.17 -15.75
C GLN A 253 13.86 3.74 -14.77
N ILE A 254 13.42 2.48 -14.89
CA ILE A 254 12.27 1.96 -14.16
C ILE A 254 12.68 0.69 -13.41
N TYR A 255 12.32 0.60 -12.14
CA TYR A 255 12.48 -0.62 -11.34
C TYR A 255 11.45 -0.65 -10.20
N ALA A 256 11.11 -1.87 -9.74
CA ALA A 256 10.21 -2.07 -8.60
C ALA A 256 10.89 -1.69 -7.28
N VAL A 257 10.12 -1.15 -6.34
CA VAL A 257 10.56 -0.77 -5.00
C VAL A 257 9.61 -1.31 -3.94
N THR A 258 10.14 -1.63 -2.77
CA THR A 258 9.35 -2.15 -1.65
C THR A 258 8.96 -1.01 -0.71
N PRO A 259 7.68 -0.88 -0.31
CA PRO A 259 7.27 0.12 0.68
C PRO A 259 7.90 -0.18 2.05
N ILE A 260 8.32 0.87 2.76
CA ILE A 260 8.78 0.79 4.15
C ILE A 260 7.68 1.44 5.02
N PRO A 261 6.83 0.63 5.69
CA PRO A 261 5.80 1.17 6.55
C PRO A 261 6.41 1.88 7.76
N GLU A 262 5.72 2.92 8.23
CA GLU A 262 6.05 3.54 9.50
C GLU A 262 5.83 2.56 10.65
N ASN A 263 6.51 2.83 11.77
CA ASN A 263 6.47 1.96 12.94
C ASN A 263 5.14 2.14 13.71
N GLN A 264 4.05 1.63 13.15
CA GLN A 264 2.70 1.77 13.69
C GLN A 264 2.34 0.63 14.64
N GLU A 265 1.63 0.95 15.72
CA GLU A 265 1.20 -0.06 16.73
C GLU A 265 0.40 -1.22 16.13
N VAL A 266 -0.44 -0.94 15.13
CA VAL A 266 -1.28 -1.95 14.46
C VAL A 266 -0.46 -3.07 13.82
N LEU A 267 0.74 -2.76 13.33
CA LEU A 267 1.63 -3.75 12.71
C LEU A 267 2.31 -4.63 13.77
N GLN A 268 2.65 -4.04 14.92
CA GLN A 268 3.35 -4.71 16.02
C GLN A 268 2.45 -5.58 16.89
N ARG A 269 1.18 -5.22 17.05
CA ARG A 269 0.27 -5.95 17.94
C ARG A 269 -0.07 -7.34 17.41
N ASP A 270 -0.01 -8.33 18.30
CA ASP A 270 -0.43 -9.69 18.01
C ASP A 270 -1.94 -9.84 18.02
N GLY A 271 -2.42 -10.88 17.34
CA GLY A 271 -3.85 -11.18 17.25
C GLY A 271 -4.64 -10.25 16.32
N ILE A 272 -4.03 -9.18 15.79
CA ILE A 272 -4.66 -8.36 14.75
C ILE A 272 -4.64 -9.13 13.42
N PRO A 273 -5.80 -9.35 12.79
CA PRO A 273 -5.92 -10.02 11.50
C PRO A 273 -5.10 -9.38 10.37
N ASP A 274 -4.60 -10.20 9.45
CA ASP A 274 -3.75 -9.75 8.34
C ASP A 274 -4.47 -8.86 7.32
N ASN A 275 -5.78 -9.01 7.15
CA ASN A 275 -6.61 -8.13 6.30
C ASN A 275 -6.64 -6.67 6.79
N ILE A 276 -6.44 -6.45 8.10
CA ILE A 276 -6.25 -5.11 8.68
C ILE A 276 -4.80 -4.68 8.49
N LYS A 277 -3.83 -5.51 8.87
CA LYS A 277 -2.40 -5.16 8.80
C LYS A 277 -1.94 -4.84 7.38
N SER A 278 -2.45 -5.56 6.37
CA SER A 278 -2.07 -5.40 4.96
C SER A 278 -2.27 -3.97 4.44
N PHE A 279 -3.32 -3.28 4.89
CA PHE A 279 -3.56 -1.88 4.52
C PHE A 279 -2.43 -0.97 4.98
N TYR A 280 -2.05 -1.07 6.26
CA TYR A 280 -1.03 -0.20 6.85
C TYR A 280 0.40 -0.52 6.38
N LYS A 281 0.62 -1.68 5.75
CA LYS A 281 1.90 -2.01 5.11
C LYS A 281 2.15 -1.20 3.83
N VAL A 282 1.08 -0.75 3.14
CA VAL A 282 1.15 -0.20 1.77
C VAL A 282 0.40 1.12 1.58
N ASN A 283 -0.19 1.68 2.62
CA ASN A 283 -0.86 2.98 2.57
C ASN A 283 -0.23 3.93 3.59
N HIS A 284 -0.26 5.23 3.25
CA HIS A 284 0.45 6.28 3.99
C HIS A 284 1.98 6.06 4.01
N ILE A 285 2.51 5.61 2.87
CA ILE A 285 3.94 5.27 2.71
C ILE A 285 4.66 6.39 1.97
N TRP A 286 5.75 6.88 2.53
CA TRP A 286 6.61 7.90 1.92
C TRP A 286 8.08 7.43 1.81
N ARG A 287 8.41 6.23 2.32
CA ARG A 287 9.74 5.63 2.27
C ARG A 287 9.70 4.33 1.50
N PHE A 288 10.64 4.14 0.58
CA PHE A 288 10.72 2.96 -0.28
C PHE A 288 12.15 2.43 -0.33
N ARG A 289 12.30 1.12 -0.45
CA ARG A 289 13.58 0.41 -0.51
C ARG A 289 13.78 -0.24 -1.87
N TYR A 290 15.00 -0.15 -2.36
CA TYR A 290 15.50 -0.96 -3.47
C TYR A 290 16.85 -1.55 -3.10
N ASP A 291 16.98 -2.87 -3.22
CA ASP A 291 18.20 -3.59 -2.88
C ASP A 291 18.83 -4.14 -4.16
N ARG A 292 20.07 -3.72 -4.44
CA ARG A 292 20.85 -4.15 -5.61
C ARG A 292 22.01 -5.04 -5.17
N PRO A 293 22.00 -6.35 -5.48
CA PRO A 293 23.11 -7.23 -5.15
C PRO A 293 24.32 -6.94 -6.04
N PHE A 294 25.52 -6.99 -5.46
CA PHE A 294 26.78 -6.85 -6.18
C PHE A 294 27.92 -7.60 -5.47
N HIS A 295 29.01 -7.85 -6.18
CA HIS A 295 30.18 -8.52 -5.60
C HIS A 295 31.34 -7.53 -5.41
N LYS A 296 31.97 -7.56 -4.23
CA LYS A 296 33.26 -6.90 -3.98
C LYS A 296 34.37 -7.95 -3.95
N GLY A 297 35.46 -7.68 -4.67
CA GLY A 297 36.57 -8.62 -4.80
C GLY A 297 36.29 -9.76 -5.79
N THR A 298 37.05 -10.85 -5.67
CA THR A 298 36.88 -12.03 -6.53
C THR A 298 35.66 -12.84 -6.09
N LYS A 299 34.69 -12.99 -7.00
CA LYS A 299 33.53 -13.87 -6.79
C LYS A 299 34.01 -15.31 -6.60
N ASP A 300 33.76 -15.87 -5.42
CA ASP A 300 33.98 -17.28 -5.12
C ASP A 300 32.97 -18.12 -5.94
N LYS A 301 33.48 -19.05 -6.76
CA LYS A 301 32.67 -19.90 -7.64
C LYS A 301 31.93 -21.00 -6.87
N GLU A 302 32.45 -21.41 -5.72
CA GLU A 302 31.86 -22.46 -4.90
C GLU A 302 30.82 -21.88 -3.94
N ASN A 303 31.05 -20.67 -3.43
CA ASN A 303 30.15 -20.01 -2.49
C ASN A 303 30.09 -18.50 -2.72
N GLU A 304 29.15 -18.07 -3.56
CA GLU A 304 29.00 -16.66 -3.93
C GLU A 304 28.62 -15.75 -2.75
N PHE A 305 28.00 -16.31 -1.70
CA PHE A 305 27.55 -15.57 -0.53
C PHE A 305 28.70 -14.98 0.30
N LYS A 306 29.94 -15.46 0.16
CA LYS A 306 31.10 -14.86 0.83
C LYS A 306 31.41 -13.43 0.35
N SER A 307 31.00 -13.10 -0.87
CA SER A 307 31.33 -11.83 -1.53
C SER A 307 30.09 -11.07 -1.98
N LEU A 308 28.89 -11.53 -1.62
CA LEU A 308 27.61 -10.94 -2.06
C LEU A 308 27.21 -9.78 -1.15
N TRP A 309 27.60 -8.57 -1.57
CA TRP A 309 27.18 -7.32 -0.94
C TRP A 309 25.82 -6.88 -1.48
N VAL A 310 25.12 -6.04 -0.72
CA VAL A 310 23.87 -5.43 -1.15
C VAL A 310 23.98 -3.92 -1.04
N GLU A 311 23.75 -3.22 -2.12
CA GLU A 311 23.57 -1.76 -2.12
C GLU A 311 22.09 -1.46 -1.91
N ARG A 312 21.76 -0.97 -0.73
CA ARG A 312 20.41 -0.59 -0.32
C ARG A 312 20.18 0.88 -0.57
N THR A 313 19.26 1.17 -1.48
CA THR A 313 18.78 2.52 -1.74
C THR A 313 17.44 2.75 -1.04
N THR A 314 17.39 3.73 -0.13
CA THR A 314 16.15 4.24 0.45
C THR A 314 15.74 5.53 -0.26
N LEU A 315 14.53 5.56 -0.80
CA LEU A 315 13.91 6.71 -1.44
C LEU A 315 12.88 7.31 -0.49
N ILE A 316 12.91 8.63 -0.36
CA ILE A 316 12.03 9.41 0.51
C ILE A 316 11.25 10.38 -0.38
N LEU A 317 9.92 10.29 -0.34
CA LEU A 317 9.04 11.11 -1.18
C LEU A 317 8.65 12.41 -0.51
N VAL A 318 8.33 13.42 -1.32
CA VAL A 318 7.77 14.71 -0.87
C VAL A 318 6.41 14.57 -0.19
N GLN A 319 5.64 13.52 -0.52
CA GLN A 319 4.32 13.21 0.03
C GLN A 319 4.11 11.69 0.08
N SER A 320 3.28 11.23 1.00
CA SER A 320 2.93 9.81 1.11
C SER A 320 2.00 9.33 -0.01
N LEU A 321 2.11 8.05 -0.36
CA LEU A 321 1.17 7.35 -1.22
C LEU A 321 0.19 6.50 -0.38
N PRO A 322 -1.11 6.46 -0.71
CA PRO A 322 -1.77 7.24 -1.77
C PRO A 322 -1.93 8.73 -1.40
N GLY A 323 -2.21 9.58 -2.39
CA GLY A 323 -2.40 11.02 -2.20
C GLY A 323 -3.14 11.66 -3.40
N ILE A 324 -2.90 12.94 -3.68
CA ILE A 324 -3.56 13.66 -4.80
C ILE A 324 -3.09 13.21 -6.19
N SER A 325 -2.06 12.36 -6.24
CA SER A 325 -1.52 11.73 -7.44
C SER A 325 -1.05 10.32 -7.11
N ARG A 326 -0.98 9.45 -8.12
CA ARG A 326 -0.45 8.09 -7.97
C ARG A 326 1.06 8.03 -7.88
N TRP A 327 1.74 9.15 -8.08
CA TRP A 327 3.19 9.26 -7.99
C TRP A 327 3.63 10.56 -7.32
N PHE A 328 4.75 10.50 -6.63
CA PHE A 328 5.37 11.68 -6.02
C PHE A 328 6.86 11.69 -6.27
N GLU A 329 7.42 12.90 -6.32
CA GLU A 329 8.85 13.14 -6.52
C GLU A 329 9.64 12.60 -5.32
N VAL A 330 10.79 12.00 -5.61
CA VAL A 330 11.78 11.61 -4.60
C VAL A 330 12.49 12.88 -4.16
N GLU A 331 12.30 13.25 -2.90
CA GLU A 331 12.97 14.39 -2.27
C GLU A 331 14.40 14.04 -1.89
N LYS A 332 14.59 12.86 -1.29
CA LYS A 332 15.88 12.42 -0.75
C LYS A 332 16.14 10.96 -1.09
N ARG A 333 17.41 10.68 -1.39
CA ARG A 333 17.96 9.34 -1.60
C ARG A 333 19.04 9.09 -0.55
N GLU A 334 19.00 7.91 0.06
CA GLU A 334 20.03 7.40 0.96
C GLU A 334 20.53 6.06 0.43
N VAL A 335 21.85 5.89 0.31
CA VAL A 335 22.47 4.66 -0.15
C VAL A 335 23.36 4.11 0.94
N VAL A 336 23.15 2.85 1.31
CA VAL A 336 23.93 2.13 2.31
C VAL A 336 24.35 0.79 1.73
N GLU A 337 25.60 0.41 1.91
CA GLU A 337 26.08 -0.92 1.55
C GLU A 337 25.97 -1.84 2.76
N MET A 338 25.45 -3.05 2.54
CA MET A 338 25.38 -4.11 3.53
C MET A 338 26.42 -5.18 3.20
N SER A 339 27.15 -5.61 4.23
CA SER A 339 28.11 -6.69 4.11
C SER A 339 27.43 -8.04 3.82
N PRO A 340 28.16 -9.04 3.30
CA PRO A 340 27.58 -10.36 3.03
C PRO A 340 27.06 -11.05 4.30
N LEU A 341 27.69 -10.82 5.45
CA LEU A 341 27.24 -11.33 6.74
C LEU A 341 25.93 -10.66 7.20
N GLU A 342 25.84 -9.33 7.11
CA GLU A 342 24.61 -8.59 7.45
C GLU A 342 23.45 -8.98 6.54
N ASN A 343 23.72 -9.13 5.24
CA ASN A 343 22.74 -9.63 4.28
C ASN A 343 22.26 -11.04 4.64
N ALA A 344 23.16 -11.96 4.99
CA ALA A 344 22.79 -13.32 5.40
C ALA A 344 21.89 -13.32 6.65
N ILE A 345 22.18 -12.47 7.63
CA ILE A 345 21.36 -12.28 8.84
C ILE A 345 19.96 -11.80 8.48
N GLU A 346 19.84 -10.73 7.69
CA GLU A 346 18.53 -10.17 7.30
C GLU A 346 17.72 -11.17 6.47
N VAL A 347 18.34 -11.86 5.51
CA VAL A 347 17.67 -12.89 4.68
C VAL A 347 17.12 -14.01 5.56
N LEU A 348 17.90 -14.48 6.54
CA LEU A 348 17.51 -15.56 7.42
C LEU A 348 16.39 -15.15 8.39
N GLU A 349 16.50 -13.95 8.98
CA GLU A 349 15.48 -13.39 9.87
C GLU A 349 14.14 -13.19 9.16
N ASN A 350 14.17 -12.61 7.95
CA ASN A 350 12.98 -12.46 7.11
C ASN A 350 12.34 -13.81 6.75
N LYS A 351 13.16 -14.83 6.46
CA LYS A 351 12.66 -16.18 6.15
C LYS A 351 12.02 -16.84 7.38
N ASN A 352 12.63 -16.69 8.56
CA ASN A 352 12.07 -17.18 9.82
C ASN A 352 10.75 -16.49 10.14
N GLN A 353 10.66 -15.18 9.94
CA GLN A 353 9.41 -14.44 10.13
C GLN A 353 8.32 -14.88 9.15
N GLN A 354 8.65 -15.10 7.88
CA GLN A 354 7.73 -15.63 6.88
C GLN A 354 7.17 -17.00 7.27
N LEU A 355 8.03 -17.92 7.73
CA LEU A 355 7.62 -19.24 8.21
C LEU A 355 6.66 -19.11 9.40
N ARG A 356 6.98 -18.28 10.39
CA ARG A 356 6.11 -18.05 11.56
C ARG A 356 4.72 -17.58 11.16
N THR A 357 4.64 -16.61 10.25
CA THR A 357 3.36 -16.09 9.74
C THR A 357 2.56 -17.20 9.07
N LEU A 358 3.16 -17.96 8.15
CA LEU A 358 2.47 -19.07 7.46
C LEU A 358 2.00 -20.15 8.42
N ILE A 359 2.83 -20.53 9.39
CA ILE A 359 2.48 -21.55 10.40
C ILE A 359 1.31 -21.07 11.26
N SER A 360 1.35 -19.82 11.74
CA SER A 360 0.29 -19.24 12.56
C SER A 360 -1.05 -19.18 11.81
N GLN A 361 -1.02 -18.79 10.53
CA GLN A 361 -2.18 -18.76 9.66
C GLN A 361 -2.80 -20.15 9.41
N CYS A 362 -1.97 -21.18 9.23
CA CYS A 362 -2.44 -22.57 9.14
C CYS A 362 -3.01 -23.08 10.46
N GLN A 363 -2.35 -22.79 11.59
CA GLN A 363 -2.77 -23.24 12.92
C GLN A 363 -4.13 -22.64 13.32
N THR A 364 -4.37 -21.37 13.02
CA THR A 364 -5.63 -20.67 13.31
C THR A 364 -6.74 -20.97 12.30
N ARG A 365 -6.49 -21.85 11.32
CA ARG A 365 -7.39 -22.17 10.19
C ARG A 365 -7.83 -20.94 9.39
N GLN A 366 -7.03 -19.86 9.42
CA GLN A 366 -7.25 -18.69 8.57
C GLN A 366 -6.88 -18.97 7.11
N MET A 367 -6.01 -19.96 6.86
CA MET A 367 -5.69 -20.41 5.51
C MET A 367 -6.41 -21.71 5.15
N GLN A 368 -7.14 -21.67 4.04
CA GLN A 368 -7.76 -22.85 3.42
C GLN A 368 -6.77 -23.65 2.57
N ASN A 369 -5.70 -23.01 2.06
CA ASN A 369 -4.70 -23.63 1.19
C ASN A 369 -3.36 -23.79 1.93
N VAL A 370 -2.89 -25.04 2.07
CA VAL A 370 -1.61 -25.38 2.74
C VAL A 370 -0.38 -25.13 1.86
N ASN A 371 -0.55 -25.04 0.53
CA ASN A 371 0.54 -25.01 -0.44
C ASN A 371 1.60 -23.92 -0.17
N PRO A 372 1.24 -22.68 0.24
CA PRO A 372 2.24 -21.67 0.60
C PRO A 372 3.17 -22.11 1.73
N LEU A 373 2.64 -22.77 2.76
CA LEU A 373 3.44 -23.35 3.85
C LEU A 373 4.30 -24.50 3.34
N THR A 374 3.72 -25.44 2.57
CA THR A 374 4.45 -26.59 2.00
C THR A 374 5.66 -26.15 1.17
N MET A 375 5.46 -25.17 0.30
CA MET A 375 6.50 -24.63 -0.57
C MET A 375 7.60 -23.91 0.23
N CYS A 376 7.22 -23.15 1.26
CA CYS A 376 8.18 -22.46 2.10
C CYS A 376 9.03 -23.47 2.92
N LEU A 377 8.39 -24.47 3.52
CA LEU A 377 9.07 -25.57 4.22
C LEU A 377 10.04 -26.30 3.28
N ASN A 378 9.56 -26.71 2.11
CA ASN A 378 10.38 -27.40 1.11
C ASN A 378 11.58 -26.57 0.66
N GLY A 379 11.40 -25.28 0.38
CA GLY A 379 12.47 -24.40 -0.08
C GLY A 379 13.57 -24.17 0.95
N VAL A 380 13.26 -24.29 2.25
CA VAL A 380 14.25 -24.14 3.33
C VAL A 380 14.89 -25.48 3.69
N ILE A 381 14.11 -26.56 3.77
CA ILE A 381 14.59 -27.90 4.14
C ILE A 381 15.38 -28.56 3.00
N ASP A 382 14.86 -28.50 1.78
CA ASP A 382 15.44 -29.09 0.57
C ASP A 382 16.01 -27.98 -0.34
N ALA A 383 16.94 -27.19 0.20
CA ALA A 383 17.54 -26.04 -0.49
C ALA A 383 18.53 -26.45 -1.60
N ALA A 384 18.12 -27.34 -2.50
CA ALA A 384 18.98 -27.98 -3.51
C ALA A 384 19.58 -27.01 -4.55
N VAL A 385 18.98 -25.83 -4.74
CA VAL A 385 19.46 -24.84 -5.72
C VAL A 385 20.47 -23.87 -5.09
N ASN A 386 20.11 -23.23 -3.97
CA ASN A 386 20.91 -22.17 -3.36
C ASN A 386 21.81 -22.67 -2.21
N GLY A 387 21.73 -23.96 -1.84
CA GLY A 387 22.54 -24.58 -0.78
C GLY A 387 22.12 -24.26 0.66
N GLY A 388 21.15 -23.37 0.87
CA GLY A 388 20.52 -23.10 2.17
C GLY A 388 21.48 -22.57 3.24
N VAL A 389 21.13 -22.80 4.52
CA VAL A 389 21.90 -22.34 5.69
C VAL A 389 23.33 -22.89 5.74
N ALA A 390 23.60 -24.07 5.14
CA ALA A 390 24.93 -24.65 5.09
C ALA A 390 25.95 -23.70 4.40
N ARG A 391 25.53 -22.97 3.36
CA ARG A 391 26.40 -22.00 2.68
C ARG A 391 26.84 -20.86 3.58
N TYR A 392 25.99 -20.43 4.52
CA TYR A 392 26.37 -19.43 5.51
C TYR A 392 27.35 -19.97 6.55
N GLN A 393 27.22 -21.25 6.93
CA GLN A 393 28.18 -21.89 7.84
C GLN A 393 29.57 -21.99 7.20
N GLU A 394 29.63 -22.46 5.95
CA GLU A 394 30.86 -22.54 5.15
C GLU A 394 31.51 -21.18 4.91
N ALA A 395 30.72 -20.11 4.85
CA ALA A 395 31.20 -18.75 4.63
C ALA A 395 31.71 -18.08 5.91
N PHE A 396 30.91 -18.10 6.98
CA PHE A 396 31.11 -17.19 8.13
C PHE A 396 31.46 -17.92 9.44
N PHE A 397 31.27 -19.24 9.53
CA PHE A 397 31.56 -19.98 10.77
C PHE A 397 32.94 -20.67 10.77
N VAL A 398 33.68 -20.56 9.67
CA VAL A 398 35.03 -21.10 9.54
C VAL A 398 36.03 -20.30 10.39
N LYS A 399 37.00 -21.01 10.98
CA LYS A 399 38.00 -20.40 11.88
C LYS A 399 38.77 -19.26 11.23
N GLU A 400 39.10 -19.39 9.95
CA GLU A 400 39.81 -18.38 9.18
C GLU A 400 39.04 -17.06 9.12
N TYR A 401 37.73 -17.09 8.82
CA TYR A 401 36.90 -15.88 8.77
C TYR A 401 36.83 -15.20 10.13
N ILE A 402 36.59 -15.97 11.20
CA ILE A 402 36.45 -15.46 12.57
C ILE A 402 37.74 -14.79 13.05
N LEU A 403 38.90 -15.36 12.72
CA LEU A 403 40.20 -14.78 13.09
C LEU A 403 40.49 -13.49 12.31
N ASN A 404 40.06 -13.41 11.05
CA ASN A 404 40.31 -12.25 10.19
C ASN A 404 39.32 -11.10 10.44
N HIS A 405 38.14 -11.36 11.02
CA HIS A 405 37.08 -10.36 11.27
C HIS A 405 36.59 -10.42 12.74
N PRO A 406 37.43 -10.07 13.73
CA PRO A 406 37.03 -10.10 15.13
C PRO A 406 35.87 -9.16 15.46
N GLU A 407 35.69 -8.08 14.70
CA GLU A 407 34.58 -7.11 14.82
C GLU A 407 33.20 -7.70 14.50
N ASP A 408 33.15 -8.83 13.79
CA ASP A 408 31.90 -9.49 13.40
C ASP A 408 31.39 -10.50 14.44
N GLY A 409 32.07 -10.65 15.59
CA GLY A 409 31.74 -11.67 16.59
C GLY A 409 30.27 -11.67 17.04
N GLU A 410 29.68 -10.49 17.28
CA GLU A 410 28.26 -10.36 17.64
C GLU A 410 27.32 -10.78 16.49
N ARG A 411 27.63 -10.34 15.25
CA ARG A 411 26.85 -10.68 14.04
C ARG A 411 26.91 -12.19 13.76
N ILE A 412 28.08 -12.80 13.88
CA ILE A 412 28.27 -14.25 13.71
C ILE A 412 27.44 -15.01 14.75
N THR A 413 27.44 -14.54 16.01
CA THR A 413 26.63 -15.14 17.08
C THR A 413 25.14 -15.03 16.75
N ARG A 414 24.68 -13.86 16.30
CA ARG A 414 23.28 -13.66 15.87
C ARG A 414 22.88 -14.58 14.71
N LEU A 415 23.74 -14.77 13.71
CA LEU A 415 23.48 -15.68 12.59
C LEU A 415 23.36 -17.14 13.05
N ARG A 416 24.17 -17.56 14.03
CA ARG A 416 24.05 -18.89 14.66
C ARG A 416 22.71 -19.06 15.38
N GLU A 417 22.33 -18.09 16.19
CA GLU A 417 21.03 -18.09 16.89
C GLU A 417 19.87 -18.22 15.90
N LEU A 418 19.86 -17.42 14.83
CA LEU A 418 18.83 -17.47 13.79
C LEU A 418 18.79 -18.82 13.05
N THR A 419 19.94 -19.48 12.87
CA THR A 419 20.03 -20.81 12.26
C THR A 419 19.42 -21.88 13.16
N LEU A 420 19.70 -21.83 14.47
CA LEU A 420 19.10 -22.72 15.45
C LEU A 420 17.59 -22.48 15.59
N GLU A 421 17.20 -21.22 15.64
CA GLU A 421 15.80 -20.79 15.67
C GLU A 421 15.04 -21.29 14.43
N GLN A 422 15.64 -21.21 13.23
CA GLN A 422 15.05 -21.72 12.00
C GLN A 422 14.74 -23.22 12.11
N ALA A 423 15.65 -24.02 12.66
CA ALA A 423 15.41 -25.45 12.86
C ALA A 423 14.21 -25.72 13.78
N GLN A 424 14.06 -24.95 14.87
CA GLN A 424 12.92 -25.06 15.79
C GLN A 424 11.60 -24.65 15.11
N ILE A 425 11.62 -23.57 14.32
CA ILE A 425 10.43 -23.12 13.56
C ILE A 425 10.01 -24.19 12.55
N LEU A 426 10.98 -24.80 11.84
CA LEU A 426 10.70 -25.85 10.86
C LEU A 426 10.13 -27.11 11.52
N GLU A 427 10.68 -27.53 12.67
CA GLU A 427 10.16 -28.67 13.44
C GLU A 427 8.70 -28.45 13.85
N PHE A 428 8.41 -27.27 14.41
CA PHE A 428 7.03 -26.90 14.74
C PHE A 428 6.13 -26.79 13.49
N GLY A 429 6.65 -26.20 12.41
CA GLY A 429 5.95 -26.03 11.15
C GLY A 429 5.58 -27.35 10.49
N LEU A 430 6.46 -28.36 10.55
CA LEU A 430 6.18 -29.72 10.08
C LEU A 430 5.09 -30.38 10.92
N ALA A 431 5.10 -30.22 12.24
CA ALA A 431 4.05 -30.75 13.13
C ALA A 431 2.67 -30.11 12.88
N VAL A 432 2.64 -28.81 12.52
CA VAL A 432 1.41 -28.15 12.07
C VAL A 432 1.00 -28.67 10.70
N HIS A 433 1.93 -28.76 9.75
CA HIS A 433 1.69 -29.24 8.39
C HIS A 433 1.12 -30.66 8.38
N GLU A 434 1.61 -31.57 9.22
CA GLU A 434 1.09 -32.94 9.35
C GLU A 434 -0.43 -33.00 9.60
N LYS A 435 -0.95 -32.03 10.36
CA LYS A 435 -2.37 -31.97 10.75
C LYS A 435 -3.27 -31.42 9.66
N VAL A 436 -2.74 -30.64 8.74
CA VAL A 436 -3.50 -29.89 7.73
C VAL A 436 -3.25 -30.36 6.30
N VAL A 437 -2.20 -31.14 6.06
CA VAL A 437 -1.83 -31.61 4.73
C VAL A 437 -2.88 -32.57 4.16
N PRO A 438 -3.32 -32.36 2.90
CA PRO A 438 -4.17 -33.30 2.16
C PRO A 438 -3.57 -34.70 2.05
N GLN A 439 -4.43 -35.71 1.88
CA GLN A 439 -4.02 -37.12 1.88
C GLN A 439 -3.08 -37.47 0.71
N ASP A 440 -3.30 -36.86 -0.45
CA ASP A 440 -2.48 -36.97 -1.66
C ASP A 440 -1.08 -36.36 -1.50
N MET A 441 -0.91 -35.36 -0.63
CA MET A 441 0.37 -34.72 -0.35
C MET A 441 1.14 -35.32 0.84
N ARG A 442 0.60 -36.37 1.49
CA ARG A 442 1.28 -37.07 2.61
C ARG A 442 2.67 -37.63 2.26
N PRO A 443 2.92 -38.23 1.07
CA PRO A 443 4.25 -38.69 0.70
C PRO A 443 5.28 -37.56 0.66
N LEU A 444 4.87 -36.38 0.16
CA LEU A 444 5.72 -35.18 0.16
C LEU A 444 6.02 -34.73 1.60
N HIS A 445 5.03 -34.70 2.48
CA HIS A 445 5.25 -34.39 3.89
C HIS A 445 6.27 -35.34 4.54
N LYS A 446 6.15 -36.66 4.30
CA LYS A 446 7.11 -37.63 4.82
C LYS A 446 8.53 -37.37 4.31
N LYS A 447 8.69 -37.08 3.01
CA LYS A 447 9.98 -36.68 2.43
C LYS A 447 10.56 -35.46 3.14
N LEU A 448 9.76 -34.44 3.42
CA LEU A 448 10.20 -33.23 4.13
C LEU A 448 10.67 -33.53 5.55
N VAL A 449 9.98 -34.42 6.29
CA VAL A 449 10.39 -34.83 7.64
C VAL A 449 11.73 -35.56 7.59
N ASP A 450 11.90 -36.49 6.65
CA ASP A 450 13.15 -37.25 6.48
C ASP A 450 14.32 -36.31 6.13
N GLN A 451 14.11 -35.36 5.21
CA GLN A 451 15.12 -34.36 4.82
C GLN A 451 15.43 -33.39 5.95
N PHE A 452 14.42 -32.99 6.73
CA PHE A 452 14.63 -32.14 7.90
C PHE A 452 15.52 -32.82 8.95
N PHE A 453 15.37 -34.14 9.16
CA PHE A 453 16.26 -34.88 10.06
C PHE A 453 17.73 -34.84 9.61
N VAL A 454 17.97 -34.99 8.30
CA VAL A 454 19.32 -34.87 7.71
C VAL A 454 19.87 -33.45 7.90
N MET A 455 19.07 -32.43 7.61
CA MET A 455 19.45 -31.02 7.78
C MET A 455 19.73 -30.67 9.24
N LYS A 456 18.89 -31.10 10.18
CA LYS A 456 19.08 -30.85 11.63
C LYS A 456 20.38 -31.50 12.13
N SER A 457 20.72 -32.68 11.61
CA SER A 457 21.96 -33.39 11.94
C SER A 457 23.20 -32.66 11.40
N SER A 458 23.16 -32.12 10.18
CA SER A 458 24.30 -31.41 9.58
C SER A 458 24.57 -30.06 10.24
N LEU A 459 23.55 -29.42 10.81
CA LEU A 459 23.69 -28.17 11.56
C LEU A 459 24.42 -28.35 12.91
N GLY A 460 24.82 -29.57 13.29
CA GLY A 460 25.48 -29.85 14.56
C GLY A 460 24.56 -29.72 15.77
N ILE A 461 23.24 -29.76 15.56
CA ILE A 461 22.20 -29.68 16.60
C ILE A 461 21.95 -31.07 17.20
N GLN A 462 23.01 -31.81 17.50
CA GLN A 462 22.92 -33.01 18.32
C GLN A 462 23.25 -32.61 19.76
N ASP A 463 22.22 -32.67 20.61
CA ASP A 463 22.28 -32.59 22.08
C ASP A 463 22.71 -31.28 22.76
N PHE A 464 21.97 -30.21 22.51
CA PHE A 464 21.72 -29.18 23.55
C PHE A 464 20.48 -29.52 24.41
N SER A 465 20.23 -30.80 24.65
CA SER A 465 19.13 -31.30 25.50
C SER A 465 19.40 -31.15 27.01
N ALA A 466 20.55 -30.59 27.43
CA ALA A 466 20.94 -30.53 28.84
C ALA A 466 20.66 -29.18 29.54
N CYS A 467 20.03 -28.22 28.87
CA CYS A 467 19.48 -27.05 29.56
C CYS A 467 18.09 -26.75 28.98
N VAL A 468 17.11 -26.52 29.85
CA VAL A 468 15.67 -26.38 29.57
C VAL A 468 14.88 -27.70 29.56
N GLN A 469 14.90 -28.40 30.71
CA GLN A 469 13.63 -28.93 31.23
C GLN A 469 12.93 -27.81 32.00
N ALA A 470 11.98 -27.16 31.33
CA ALA A 470 10.86 -26.49 31.98
C ALA A 470 9.60 -26.86 31.17
N SER A 471 8.58 -27.32 31.90
CA SER A 471 7.24 -27.74 31.47
C SER A 471 6.58 -26.82 30.41
N PRO A 472 5.51 -27.23 29.71
CA PRO A 472 5.03 -26.52 28.52
C PRO A 472 4.56 -25.11 28.86
N VAL A 473 5.38 -24.10 28.52
CA VAL A 473 5.08 -22.70 28.75
C VAL A 473 4.34 -22.14 27.54
N HIS A 474 3.14 -21.65 27.80
CA HIS A 474 2.35 -20.77 26.94
C HIS A 474 3.24 -19.60 26.47
N PHE A 475 3.41 -19.37 25.17
CA PHE A 475 4.17 -18.22 24.66
C PHE A 475 3.46 -16.90 25.01
N PRO A 476 4.06 -15.97 25.79
CA PRO A 476 3.72 -14.57 25.68
C PRO A 476 4.72 -13.91 24.74
N ASN A 477 4.18 -13.17 23.77
CA ASN A 477 4.95 -12.36 22.85
C ASN A 477 5.64 -11.20 23.60
N GLY A 478 6.92 -10.94 23.33
CA GLY A 478 7.63 -9.79 23.91
C GLY A 478 9.10 -9.68 23.52
N SER A 479 9.43 -8.58 22.84
CA SER A 479 10.79 -8.14 22.51
C SER A 479 11.54 -7.63 23.76
N PRO A 480 12.89 -7.77 23.87
CA PRO A 480 13.61 -7.51 25.12
C PRO A 480 13.87 -6.00 25.34
N ARG A 481 13.60 -5.52 26.57
CA ARG A 481 14.08 -4.22 27.06
C ARG A 481 15.22 -4.40 28.08
N VAL A 482 16.20 -3.54 27.87
CA VAL A 482 17.45 -3.27 28.60
C VAL A 482 17.42 -3.48 30.12
N CYS A 483 18.44 -4.18 30.62
CA CYS A 483 18.71 -4.43 32.04
C CYS A 483 19.13 -3.16 32.80
N ARG A 484 18.58 -2.94 34.00
CA ARG A 484 19.15 -2.05 35.02
C ARG A 484 19.22 -2.79 36.36
N ASN A 485 20.43 -2.85 36.92
CA ASN A 485 20.80 -3.57 38.13
C ASN A 485 20.07 -3.06 39.39
N SER A 486 19.73 -3.97 40.31
CA SER A 486 19.49 -3.65 41.72
C SER A 486 19.91 -4.80 42.64
N ILE A 487 20.72 -4.44 43.65
CA ILE A 487 21.20 -5.25 44.79
C ILE A 487 20.14 -5.21 45.92
N PRO A 488 19.97 -6.25 46.77
CA PRO A 488 18.99 -6.27 47.86
C PRO A 488 19.61 -6.01 49.24
N VAL A 489 18.93 -5.26 50.12
CA VAL A 489 19.14 -5.30 51.59
C VAL A 489 17.83 -5.10 52.38
N SER A 490 17.39 -6.19 53.00
CA SER A 490 16.91 -6.44 54.39
C SER A 490 16.45 -5.34 55.37
N MET A 491 15.33 -5.68 56.07
CA MET A 491 14.88 -5.42 57.48
C MET A 491 14.13 -4.12 57.90
N SER A 492 12.79 -4.23 58.02
CA SER A 492 11.87 -4.13 59.21
C SER A 492 12.09 -3.09 60.36
N PRO A 493 11.10 -2.84 61.27
CA PRO A 493 9.71 -2.33 61.13
C PRO A 493 9.39 -1.14 62.10
N ASP A 494 8.27 -0.42 61.95
CA ASP A 494 7.39 -0.06 63.10
C ASP A 494 6.04 0.61 62.74
N ALA A 495 5.13 0.53 63.71
CA ALA A 495 3.67 0.65 63.69
C ALA A 495 3.03 2.05 63.47
N ALA A 496 1.77 2.06 62.99
CA ALA A 496 0.63 2.73 63.66
C ALA A 496 -0.71 2.56 62.89
N ARG A 497 -1.80 2.58 63.67
CA ARG A 497 -3.20 2.21 63.40
C ARG A 497 -3.99 3.25 62.56
N VAL A 498 -5.08 2.83 61.89
CA VAL A 498 -6.50 3.22 62.17
C VAL A 498 -7.44 2.87 60.96
N ILE A 499 -8.35 1.93 61.22
CA ILE A 499 -9.79 1.74 60.84
C ILE A 499 -10.31 2.20 59.45
N PRO A 500 -10.95 1.29 58.66
CA PRO A 500 -11.83 1.63 57.52
C PRO A 500 -13.34 1.37 57.78
N ARG A 501 -14.16 1.85 56.80
CA ARG A 501 -15.58 1.56 56.45
C ARG A 501 -16.68 2.52 56.96
N PRO A 502 -17.73 2.79 56.15
CA PRO A 502 -18.63 1.76 55.58
C PRO A 502 -19.09 1.90 54.10
N SER A 503 -19.35 0.74 53.48
CA SER A 503 -20.32 0.52 52.36
C SER A 503 -21.73 0.35 52.94
N PRO A 504 -22.85 0.38 52.18
CA PRO A 504 -23.32 -0.82 51.43
C PRO A 504 -24.13 -0.45 50.13
N LEU A 505 -24.53 -1.33 49.20
CA LEU A 505 -25.37 -2.54 49.27
C LEU A 505 -25.26 -3.37 47.98
N SER A 506 -25.68 -4.63 48.08
CA SER A 506 -25.45 -5.75 47.17
C SER A 506 -26.74 -6.58 46.99
N TYR A 507 -26.92 -7.17 45.78
CA TYR A 507 -27.57 -8.47 45.48
C TYR A 507 -29.11 -8.66 45.67
N PRO A 508 -29.78 -9.71 45.10
CA PRO A 508 -29.23 -11.04 44.73
C PRO A 508 -29.66 -11.70 43.41
N ALA A 509 -28.90 -12.76 43.08
CA ALA A 509 -29.18 -13.80 42.10
C ALA A 509 -30.08 -14.91 42.68
N VAL A 510 -30.79 -15.65 41.81
CA VAL A 510 -31.35 -16.98 42.10
C VAL A 510 -31.08 -17.92 40.92
N ASN A 511 -30.77 -19.16 41.26
CA ASN A 511 -30.27 -20.26 40.46
C ASN A 511 -31.40 -21.31 40.24
N ARG A 512 -31.40 -22.05 39.11
CA ARG A 512 -31.47 -23.53 39.01
C ARG A 512 -32.12 -24.12 37.74
N TYR A 513 -31.56 -25.28 37.39
CA TYR A 513 -32.10 -26.50 36.76
C TYR A 513 -31.82 -26.80 35.28
N SER A 514 -31.23 -27.98 35.12
CA SER A 514 -30.83 -28.74 33.95
C SER A 514 -32.00 -29.24 33.10
N SER A 515 -31.75 -29.53 31.82
CA SER A 515 -32.08 -30.82 31.17
C SER A 515 -31.52 -30.92 29.75
N SER A 516 -31.19 -32.16 29.42
CA SER A 516 -30.56 -32.72 28.22
C SER A 516 -31.55 -32.98 27.07
N SER A 517 -31.00 -33.52 25.96
CA SER A 517 -31.64 -34.32 24.88
C SER A 517 -31.91 -33.57 23.57
N LEU A 518 -31.70 -34.09 22.34
CA LEU A 518 -31.29 -35.38 21.77
C LEU A 518 -31.01 -35.16 20.26
N SER A 519 -30.04 -35.92 19.73
CA SER A 519 -30.04 -36.66 18.45
C SER A 519 -30.42 -36.01 17.11
N SER A 520 -29.56 -36.21 16.10
CA SER A 520 -29.86 -37.06 14.92
C SER A 520 -28.59 -37.40 14.14
N GLN A 521 -28.22 -38.69 14.12
CA GLN A 521 -27.41 -39.32 13.09
C GLN A 521 -28.35 -39.87 12.01
N ALA A 522 -27.97 -39.80 10.74
CA ALA A 522 -28.37 -40.77 9.73
C ALA A 522 -27.35 -40.79 8.57
N SER A 523 -26.95 -42.01 8.24
CA SER A 523 -25.89 -42.45 7.35
C SER A 523 -26.27 -42.37 5.85
N ALA A 524 -25.27 -42.43 4.94
CA ALA A 524 -25.05 -43.48 3.92
C ALA A 524 -26.12 -43.54 2.79
N GLU A 525 -25.88 -43.81 1.50
CA GLU A 525 -24.74 -44.32 0.73
C GLU A 525 -25.18 -44.31 -0.77
N VAL A 526 -24.20 -44.38 -1.69
CA VAL A 526 -24.27 -45.02 -3.03
C VAL A 526 -25.12 -44.38 -4.14
N SER A 527 -24.46 -44.01 -5.25
CA SER A 527 -24.64 -44.67 -6.57
C SER A 527 -23.68 -44.11 -7.64
N ASN A 528 -22.92 -45.03 -8.24
CA ASN A 528 -22.07 -44.89 -9.42
C ASN A 528 -22.86 -44.51 -10.68
N ILE A 529 -22.27 -43.72 -11.58
CA ILE A 529 -22.40 -43.94 -13.04
C ILE A 529 -21.10 -43.51 -13.77
N THR A 530 -20.60 -44.44 -14.57
CA THR A 530 -19.45 -44.45 -15.50
C THR A 530 -19.64 -43.65 -16.80
N GLY A 531 -18.53 -43.22 -17.42
CA GLY A 531 -18.38 -42.85 -18.84
C GLY A 531 -17.09 -42.01 -19.07
N GLN A 532 -15.93 -42.61 -19.37
CA GLN A 532 -15.37 -42.97 -20.69
C GLN A 532 -15.10 -41.81 -21.68
N SER A 533 -13.80 -41.67 -22.02
CA SER A 533 -13.21 -41.26 -23.32
C SER A 533 -13.39 -39.79 -23.77
N GLU A 534 -12.47 -39.08 -24.45
CA GLU A 534 -11.20 -39.39 -25.12
C GLU A 534 -10.49 -38.05 -25.53
N SER A 535 -9.16 -38.03 -25.44
CA SER A 535 -8.15 -37.37 -26.32
C SER A 535 -8.30 -35.92 -26.86
N SER A 536 -7.28 -35.08 -26.66
CA SER A 536 -6.26 -34.70 -27.66
C SER A 536 -5.66 -33.30 -27.38
N ASP A 537 -4.39 -33.27 -26.98
CA ASP A 537 -3.53 -32.07 -26.90
C ASP A 537 -2.63 -32.02 -28.14
N GLU A 538 -2.54 -30.85 -28.80
CA GLU A 538 -1.44 -30.48 -29.70
C GLU A 538 -0.67 -29.29 -29.09
N VAL A 539 0.63 -29.48 -28.85
CA VAL A 539 1.57 -28.48 -28.35
C VAL A 539 2.52 -28.06 -29.47
N PHE A 540 2.66 -26.76 -29.72
CA PHE A 540 3.79 -26.16 -30.44
C PHE A 540 4.86 -25.71 -29.43
N ASN A 541 6.07 -26.25 -29.57
CA ASN A 541 7.29 -25.86 -28.85
C ASN A 541 8.00 -24.69 -29.55
N MET A 542 8.51 -23.73 -28.78
CA MET A 542 9.61 -22.83 -29.17
C MET A 542 10.38 -22.39 -27.90
N GLN A 543 11.69 -22.66 -27.86
CA GLN A 543 12.64 -22.29 -26.80
C GLN A 543 13.08 -20.82 -26.88
N PRO A 544 13.48 -20.23 -25.73
CA PRO A 544 14.76 -19.51 -25.67
C PRO A 544 15.60 -19.76 -24.40
N SER A 545 16.89 -19.42 -24.52
CA SER A 545 18.04 -19.61 -23.61
C SER A 545 18.04 -18.71 -22.34
N PRO A 546 18.85 -19.02 -21.30
CA PRO A 546 18.66 -18.44 -19.97
C PRO A 546 19.43 -17.12 -19.76
N SER A 547 18.76 -16.15 -19.14
CA SER A 547 19.35 -14.93 -18.56
C SER A 547 19.10 -14.89 -17.06
N THR A 548 20.01 -14.19 -16.38
CA THR A 548 20.27 -14.02 -14.95
C THR A 548 19.05 -13.70 -14.08
N SER A 549 18.85 -14.45 -12.98
CA SER A 549 17.77 -14.24 -12.00
C SER A 549 18.22 -13.48 -10.75
N SER A 550 17.51 -12.39 -10.46
CA SER A 550 17.59 -11.54 -9.27
C SER A 550 17.03 -12.25 -8.03
N LEU A 551 17.80 -12.26 -6.94
CA LEU A 551 17.35 -12.73 -5.62
C LEU A 551 16.60 -11.63 -4.88
N SER A 552 15.31 -11.44 -5.20
CA SER A 552 14.31 -10.83 -4.30
C SER A 552 12.96 -10.69 -5.01
N SER A 553 12.16 -11.75 -5.02
CA SER A 553 10.72 -11.65 -5.30
C SER A 553 9.98 -12.78 -4.60
N THR A 554 9.42 -12.49 -3.42
CA THR A 554 8.49 -13.38 -2.71
C THR A 554 7.08 -13.22 -3.27
N HIS A 555 6.79 -13.73 -4.47
CA HIS A 555 5.40 -13.96 -4.91
C HIS A 555 5.37 -15.18 -5.84
N SER A 556 4.89 -16.29 -5.31
CA SER A 556 4.65 -17.55 -6.02
C SER A 556 3.28 -17.52 -6.68
N ALA A 557 3.26 -17.46 -8.02
CA ALA A 557 2.17 -17.96 -8.84
C ALA A 557 2.55 -19.36 -9.33
N SER A 558 1.63 -20.31 -9.20
CA SER A 558 1.81 -21.75 -9.47
C SER A 558 2.14 -22.06 -10.94
N PRO A 559 3.06 -23.02 -11.20
CA PRO A 559 2.95 -23.87 -12.37
C PRO A 559 2.78 -25.34 -11.95
N ASN A 560 1.72 -25.99 -12.45
CA ASN A 560 1.55 -27.43 -12.34
C ASN A 560 2.65 -28.13 -13.16
N VAL A 561 3.37 -29.07 -12.54
CA VAL A 561 4.30 -29.99 -13.21
C VAL A 561 3.85 -31.41 -12.93
N THR A 562 3.49 -32.14 -13.97
CA THR A 562 3.39 -33.60 -13.97
C THR A 562 4.71 -34.20 -14.43
N SER A 563 5.21 -35.13 -13.62
CA SER A 563 6.43 -35.92 -13.80
C SER A 563 6.21 -37.10 -14.74
N SER A 564 7.22 -37.49 -15.53
CA SER A 564 7.66 -38.90 -15.63
C SER A 564 8.96 -39.07 -16.45
N ALA A 565 9.79 -39.99 -15.96
CA ALA A 565 10.95 -40.62 -16.62
C ALA A 565 10.58 -42.09 -16.94
N PRO A 566 11.51 -43.00 -17.31
CA PRO A 566 12.49 -43.02 -18.40
C PRO A 566 12.32 -44.28 -19.32
N SER A 567 12.98 -44.33 -20.49
CA SER A 567 13.86 -45.45 -20.94
C SER A 567 13.98 -45.66 -22.47
N SER A 568 15.25 -45.74 -22.90
CA SER A 568 15.89 -46.72 -23.79
C SER A 568 15.49 -46.91 -25.28
N ALA A 569 16.51 -46.66 -26.11
CA ALA A 569 16.97 -47.41 -27.30
C ALA A 569 16.00 -47.67 -28.48
N ARG A 570 16.39 -47.18 -29.67
CA ARG A 570 17.00 -47.96 -30.78
C ARG A 570 16.71 -47.34 -32.16
N ALA A 571 17.79 -47.18 -32.93
CA ALA A 571 17.89 -47.20 -34.40
C ALA A 571 17.10 -46.20 -35.28
N SER A 572 17.90 -45.42 -36.04
CA SER A 572 17.72 -44.88 -37.39
C SER A 572 17.04 -45.86 -38.39
N PRO A 573 16.68 -45.51 -39.66
CA PRO A 573 17.19 -44.37 -40.44
C PRO A 573 16.29 -43.72 -41.55
N LEU A 574 16.84 -42.62 -42.11
CA LEU A 574 16.92 -42.23 -43.55
C LEU A 574 15.69 -41.71 -44.35
N LEU A 575 15.98 -40.61 -45.09
CA LEU A 575 15.47 -40.19 -46.43
C LEU A 575 14.02 -39.67 -46.49
N SER A 576 13.63 -38.69 -47.31
CA SER A 576 14.23 -38.02 -48.46
C SER A 576 13.35 -36.85 -48.92
N ASP A 577 13.99 -35.85 -49.53
CA ASP A 577 13.58 -35.12 -50.74
C ASP A 577 12.24 -34.33 -50.83
N LYS A 578 12.43 -33.01 -51.05
CA LYS A 578 12.06 -32.26 -52.27
C LYS A 578 10.74 -31.49 -52.42
N HIS A 579 10.96 -30.25 -52.88
CA HIS A 579 10.21 -29.40 -53.83
C HIS A 579 9.10 -28.53 -53.23
N LYS A 580 9.22 -27.19 -53.21
CA LYS A 580 9.25 -26.14 -54.28
C LYS A 580 7.88 -25.77 -54.88
N HIS A 581 7.75 -24.46 -55.11
CA HIS A 581 6.67 -23.64 -55.71
C HIS A 581 5.67 -23.07 -54.69
N SER A 582 5.59 -21.77 -54.39
CA SER A 582 5.59 -20.51 -55.19
C SER A 582 4.43 -20.41 -56.18
N ARG A 583 3.37 -19.66 -55.82
CA ARG A 583 2.74 -18.64 -56.67
C ARG A 583 1.81 -17.70 -55.90
N GLU A 584 1.82 -16.45 -56.32
CA GLU A 584 1.10 -15.27 -55.83
C GLU A 584 -0.40 -15.27 -56.19
N ASN A 585 -1.27 -14.61 -55.40
CA ASN A 585 -1.86 -13.28 -55.68
C ASN A 585 -3.29 -13.08 -55.11
N SER A 586 -3.59 -11.80 -54.87
CA SER A 586 -4.89 -11.09 -54.83
C SER A 586 -5.75 -11.08 -53.54
N CYS A 587 -5.62 -9.95 -52.84
CA CYS A 587 -6.64 -9.04 -52.31
C CYS A 587 -8.11 -9.49 -52.30
N LEU A 588 -8.75 -9.47 -51.12
CA LEU A 588 -10.14 -9.00 -50.92
C LEU A 588 -10.32 -8.48 -49.47
N SER A 589 -10.92 -7.30 -49.33
CA SER A 589 -11.57 -6.81 -48.10
C SER A 589 -12.93 -7.50 -47.92
N PRO A 590 -13.48 -7.52 -46.69
CA PRO A 590 -14.93 -7.46 -46.54
C PRO A 590 -15.42 -6.37 -45.57
N ARG A 591 -16.60 -5.86 -45.94
CA ARG A 591 -17.42 -4.82 -45.33
C ARG A 591 -18.54 -5.46 -44.50
N GLU A 592 -18.76 -4.93 -43.29
CA GLU A 592 -20.00 -4.68 -42.53
C GLU A 592 -21.29 -5.57 -42.57
N ARG A 593 -21.80 -5.81 -41.32
CA ARG A 593 -23.20 -5.78 -40.79
C ARG A 593 -24.09 -7.05 -40.84
N PRO A 594 -25.19 -7.14 -40.04
CA PRO A 594 -25.60 -6.45 -38.78
C PRO A 594 -26.21 -7.39 -37.70
N CYS A 595 -26.46 -6.92 -36.46
CA CYS A 595 -27.69 -7.19 -35.69
C CYS A 595 -27.73 -6.41 -34.35
N SER A 596 -28.95 -6.14 -33.92
CA SER A 596 -29.42 -5.02 -33.10
C SER A 596 -29.88 -5.42 -31.69
N ALA A 597 -29.73 -4.53 -30.70
CA ALA A 597 -30.68 -4.34 -29.62
C ALA A 597 -30.56 -2.92 -29.03
N ILE A 598 -31.72 -2.29 -28.87
CA ILE A 598 -32.00 -0.88 -28.58
C ILE A 598 -32.22 -0.72 -27.08
N TYR A 599 -31.69 0.32 -26.43
CA TYR A 599 -32.40 1.18 -25.45
C TYR A 599 -31.60 2.49 -25.23
N PRO A 600 -32.26 3.64 -24.95
CA PRO A 600 -31.77 4.97 -25.30
C PRO A 600 -31.03 5.72 -24.18
N THR A 601 -30.03 6.49 -24.58
CA THR A 601 -29.47 7.65 -23.86
C THR A 601 -30.36 8.88 -24.03
N PRO A 602 -30.57 9.72 -22.98
CA PRO A 602 -30.96 11.11 -23.15
C PRO A 602 -29.75 12.05 -23.09
N LEU A 603 -29.78 13.00 -24.03
CA LEU A 603 -28.93 14.17 -24.17
C LEU A 603 -29.20 15.20 -23.05
N GLU A 604 -28.20 16.02 -22.75
CA GLU A 604 -28.17 17.07 -21.74
C GLU A 604 -29.38 18.02 -21.72
N THR A 605 -29.80 18.41 -20.51
CA THR A 605 -30.32 19.77 -20.27
C THR A 605 -30.07 20.18 -18.82
N SER A 606 -29.48 21.35 -18.65
CA SER A 606 -29.23 22.01 -17.38
C SER A 606 -30.54 22.23 -16.60
N GLN A 607 -30.64 21.76 -15.36
CA GLN A 607 -31.65 22.27 -14.42
C GLN A 607 -31.30 21.97 -12.95
N ARG A 608 -31.46 23.02 -12.14
CA ARG A 608 -31.43 23.09 -10.67
C ARG A 608 -32.08 21.86 -10.02
N MET A 609 -31.35 21.18 -9.13
CA MET A 609 -31.97 20.24 -8.20
C MET A 609 -32.43 20.98 -6.94
N VAL A 610 -33.74 21.06 -6.77
CA VAL A 610 -34.44 21.48 -5.55
C VAL A 610 -34.76 20.22 -4.76
N PHE A 611 -34.44 20.22 -3.46
CA PHE A 611 -34.83 19.18 -2.50
C PHE A 611 -36.37 19.14 -2.36
N ASN A 612 -36.99 17.97 -2.58
CA ASN A 612 -38.39 17.73 -2.23
C ASN A 612 -38.49 16.71 -1.08
N HIS A 613 -39.18 17.13 -0.02
CA HIS A 613 -39.66 16.30 1.07
C HIS A 613 -40.95 15.56 0.68
N ILE A 614 -40.95 14.25 0.96
CA ILE A 614 -41.99 13.38 1.57
C ILE A 614 -43.47 13.70 1.29
N GLY A 615 -44.18 12.72 0.74
CA GLY A 615 -45.63 12.58 0.85
C GLY A 615 -46.01 11.15 1.27
N ASP A 616 -46.80 11.04 2.34
CA ASP A 616 -47.67 9.88 2.59
C ASP A 616 -48.96 10.37 3.30
N GLY A 617 -50.10 9.83 2.89
CA GLY A 617 -51.44 10.40 3.12
C GLY A 617 -52.18 9.94 4.39
N ALA A 618 -53.01 10.87 4.92
CA ALA A 618 -54.47 10.75 5.17
C ALA A 618 -54.96 9.70 6.21
N LEU A 619 -55.82 9.92 7.23
CA LEU A 619 -56.86 10.89 7.65
C LEU A 619 -57.25 10.51 9.15
N PRO A 620 -58.33 11.00 9.81
CA PRO A 620 -58.50 12.31 10.47
C PRO A 620 -58.96 12.20 11.96
N ARG A 621 -59.01 13.33 12.72
CA ARG A 621 -60.10 13.69 13.67
C ARG A 621 -59.88 15.01 14.46
N SER A 622 -60.93 15.84 14.41
CA SER A 622 -61.51 16.71 15.46
C SER A 622 -60.99 18.14 15.74
N ASP A 623 -61.88 19.09 15.43
CA ASP A 623 -62.10 20.51 15.84
C ASP A 623 -61.38 21.04 17.10
N SER A 624 -60.97 22.31 17.24
CA SER A 624 -61.83 23.51 17.20
C SER A 624 -61.05 24.82 17.44
N ASN A 625 -61.59 25.93 16.89
CA ASN A 625 -61.52 27.35 17.33
C ASN A 625 -60.32 28.28 17.01
N LEU A 626 -60.63 29.26 16.13
CA LEU A 626 -60.07 30.63 15.97
C LEU A 626 -60.31 31.52 17.22
N PRO A 627 -59.88 32.81 17.30
CA PRO A 627 -59.23 33.72 16.31
C PRO A 627 -57.92 34.35 16.88
N GLY A 628 -57.11 35.23 16.26
CA GLY A 628 -57.11 36.03 15.02
C GLY A 628 -56.27 37.31 15.26
N SER A 629 -55.47 37.73 14.27
CA SER A 629 -54.87 39.09 14.10
C SER A 629 -53.87 39.58 15.18
N ASP A 630 -52.91 40.47 14.97
CA ASP A 630 -52.38 41.23 13.85
C ASP A 630 -50.97 41.72 14.28
N LYS A 631 -50.11 41.99 13.30
CA LYS A 631 -49.03 43.01 13.22
C LYS A 631 -48.31 43.52 14.48
N GLY A 632 -46.98 43.54 14.40
CA GLY A 632 -46.15 44.41 15.24
C GLY A 632 -44.67 44.41 14.83
N VAL A 633 -44.33 45.25 13.85
CA VAL A 633 -42.94 45.68 13.56
C VAL A 633 -42.46 46.58 14.70
N CYS A 634 -41.26 46.32 15.26
CA CYS A 634 -40.38 47.39 15.73
C CYS A 634 -38.93 46.91 15.85
N ALA A 635 -38.05 47.60 15.15
CA ALA A 635 -36.59 47.48 15.23
C ALA A 635 -36.06 48.47 16.28
N ILE A 636 -35.07 48.07 17.09
CA ILE A 636 -34.09 48.99 17.69
C ILE A 636 -32.70 48.33 17.72
N ILE A 637 -31.72 49.16 17.40
CA ILE A 637 -30.29 48.92 17.14
C ILE A 637 -29.45 49.27 18.39
N HIS A 638 -28.23 48.72 18.43
CA HIS A 638 -26.99 49.15 19.12
C HIS A 638 -26.76 48.63 20.56
N THR A 639 -25.55 48.31 21.07
CA THR A 639 -24.18 47.93 20.64
C THR A 639 -23.41 47.63 21.95
N ILE A 640 -22.26 46.95 21.85
CA ILE A 640 -21.05 47.04 22.72
C ILE A 640 -20.76 45.85 23.67
N SER A 641 -19.76 45.06 23.23
CA SER A 641 -18.52 44.63 23.92
C SER A 641 -18.53 43.95 25.31
N SER A 642 -18.06 42.70 25.33
CA SER A 642 -16.97 42.16 26.18
C SER A 642 -16.93 40.64 25.94
N GLY A 643 -15.85 39.98 25.52
CA GLY A 643 -14.53 39.95 26.15
C GLY A 643 -14.49 38.87 27.24
N VAL A 644 -14.40 37.58 26.87
CA VAL A 644 -14.08 36.50 27.82
C VAL A 644 -13.25 35.40 27.13
N SER A 645 -12.03 35.27 27.63
CA SER A 645 -11.08 34.17 27.42
C SER A 645 -11.55 32.91 28.15
N PHE A 646 -11.40 31.71 27.57
CA PHE A 646 -11.38 30.48 28.36
C PHE A 646 -10.34 29.48 27.84
N LEU A 647 -9.44 29.09 28.75
CA LEU A 647 -8.53 27.96 28.65
C LEU A 647 -9.28 26.63 28.84
N GLY A 648 -8.93 25.64 28.02
CA GLY A 648 -8.49 24.32 28.48
C GLY A 648 -9.53 23.26 28.87
N ALA A 649 -9.65 22.21 28.05
CA ALA A 649 -9.80 20.84 28.53
C ALA A 649 -9.26 19.85 27.48
N HIS A 650 -8.13 19.23 27.82
CA HIS A 650 -7.52 18.11 27.10
C HIS A 650 -8.35 16.84 27.32
N ILE A 651 -8.81 16.21 26.24
CA ILE A 651 -9.26 14.80 26.24
C ILE A 651 -8.47 14.08 25.14
N GLN A 652 -7.83 13.00 25.55
CA GLN A 652 -6.83 12.25 24.79
C GLN A 652 -7.54 11.11 24.03
N LEU A 653 -7.63 11.25 22.69
CA LEU A 653 -8.16 10.25 21.76
C LEU A 653 -7.18 10.08 20.57
N PRO A 654 -7.15 8.93 19.88
CA PRO A 654 -5.97 8.42 19.16
C PRO A 654 -5.61 9.20 17.88
N GLY A 655 -4.31 9.29 17.60
CA GLY A 655 -3.66 10.27 16.71
C GLY A 655 -3.79 10.09 15.19
N ALA A 656 -4.78 9.33 14.68
CA ALA A 656 -4.83 8.94 13.27
C ALA A 656 -5.22 10.06 12.28
N VAL A 657 -5.62 11.24 12.76
CA VAL A 657 -6.06 12.37 11.90
C VAL A 657 -5.09 13.54 11.90
N ARG A 658 -4.30 13.73 12.97
CA ARG A 658 -3.26 14.76 12.97
C ARG A 658 -2.09 14.38 12.05
N GLU A 659 -1.81 13.10 11.87
CA GLU A 659 -0.75 12.64 10.95
C GLU A 659 -1.14 12.68 9.48
N LEU A 660 -2.44 12.66 9.14
CA LEU A 660 -2.90 12.94 7.76
C LEU A 660 -2.79 14.42 7.37
N GLN A 661 -2.59 15.34 8.34
CA GLN A 661 -2.72 16.78 8.12
C GLN A 661 -1.48 17.62 8.51
N GLN A 662 -0.50 17.10 9.27
CA GLN A 662 0.63 17.93 9.76
C GLN A 662 1.93 17.92 8.96
N ARG A 663 2.07 17.15 7.87
CA ARG A 663 3.26 17.21 7.01
C ARG A 663 3.03 17.81 5.62
N HIS A 664 1.87 18.43 5.37
CA HIS A 664 1.60 19.17 4.13
C HIS A 664 1.98 20.66 4.18
N LEU A 665 2.46 21.16 5.32
CA LEU A 665 2.88 22.53 5.53
C LEU A 665 3.99 22.55 6.60
N PHE A 666 5.26 22.44 6.20
CA PHE A 666 6.44 23.08 6.82
C PHE A 666 7.72 22.59 6.13
N ALA A 667 7.88 23.01 4.88
CA ALA A 667 9.20 23.22 4.29
C ALA A 667 9.26 24.70 3.89
N GLN A 668 9.58 25.55 4.86
CA GLN A 668 10.14 26.88 4.57
C GLN A 668 11.62 26.85 4.98
N PRO A 669 12.53 27.37 4.13
CA PRO A 669 13.93 27.48 4.48
C PRO A 669 14.12 28.64 5.47
N MET A 670 14.95 28.40 6.50
CA MET A 670 15.85 29.42 7.02
C MET A 670 17.15 29.30 6.25
#